data_AF-A0AAE0YXZ3-F1
#
_entry.id   AF-A0AAE0YXZ3-F1
#
_cell.length_a   1.000
_cell.length_b   1.000
_cell.length_c   1.000
_cell.angle_alpha   90.00
_cell.angle_beta   90.00
_cell.angle_gamma   90.00
#
_symmetry.space_group_name_H-M   'P 1'
#
loop_
_entity.id
_entity.type
_entity.pdbx_description
1 polymer ?
#
loop_
_entity_poly.entity_id
_entity_poly.type
_entity_poly.pdbx_seq_one_letter_code
_entity_poly.pdbx_strand_id
1 'polypeptide(L)'
;MVKEQFRETDLAKKISHVTFGFMSPEQMQRASHLHVVNNTMYSQCKPCPNGVLDHRMGTSEKDNNCDTCGKVLADCVGHFGYIDLELPVYHVGHFRTTITVLQMICKTCSSILLSDAQREQFHKALRKPGLSYLSKKALRKKIYDACRKVKTCFSCGDHNGMVKKVGLFRIAHDRSQQGRKNEAILKERVEAFDLAIKFNAEVSALVKNKYYDVLNPVIVHELLKRIPDDDIPLLLMNPEVSRPEDLILTRIFVPPICIRPSVVSDLKAGTNEDDITMKLTEIMMVNDIIQRLRATGAKMQMYMEDWDYVQLHVALLYNSETSGIPLSMQPKKKTRGFVQRLKGKQGRFRGNLSGKRVDFSGRTVISPDPNMRIDQVAVPIHVAKTMTYPERVCAANLALMQTLVRNGCDVHPGANFIKIQSTGERKFLRYGNRNHIANSLRFGDVVERHMIDGDVILFNRQPSLHKLSIQAFYAKVMPNRTFRFNECCCGPFNADFDGDEMNLHLPQTEEAKAEAITLMGSKANIITPRNGEPLIAAIQDFITGAYLMTQKDVFMDRSKACQIISSMLVGKDAGLKIDLPPPAIWKPVRLWTGKQVFSLLMKPNKKCEVKVNLRTKGKNYTRDEDLCSNDSFVVIHNSEIMCGYLDKATLGSGSKKTIFYHILRDYGEEAGADALSRLARICPAFLSHHGFSIGIGDVTPGEGLIRSKQNLLNKGYFTCDEYIRDFEEGTLQPQPGCTEEETLEAKILKELSVIRDHAGEACRVELHKTNSPLNMAVCGSKGSFINISQMIACVGQQAVSGKRVPNGFEDRALPHFPRFSKDPAARGFVSNSFYSGLTPTEFFFHTMAGREGLVDTAVKTAETGYMQRRLVKSLEDLCLQYDCTVRTSVGEVVQFVYGEDSLDPANMEGNEKPVEFGRLLLHLRAVLTNRCRSEASLNGAQVTAELWSSLAGRMFTSPVSKMISQSSSREEAHKIDAGWLKCGAPHATYGGVVAVPSIIPLIHLLLKLEVTPETVADAIVKLHRRSSRVPILRHQKSTVIPCFLSQLVDRIKFLFIAGYGGPKEAVGLCDCSGPPFSVTSDDPLGGQDRWL
;
A
#
# COMPACT_ATOMS: atom_id res chain seq x y z
N MET A 1 -51.44 37.38 -6.79
CA MET A 1 -50.25 36.50 -6.81
C MET A 1 -50.60 35.26 -7.61
N VAL A 2 -49.88 34.98 -8.70
CA VAL A 2 -49.93 33.64 -9.32
C VAL A 2 -49.22 32.69 -8.35
N LYS A 3 -49.82 31.55 -8.03
CA LYS A 3 -49.15 30.54 -7.20
C LYS A 3 -48.03 29.92 -8.04
N GLU A 4 -46.78 30.07 -7.61
CA GLU A 4 -45.68 29.38 -8.27
C GLU A 4 -45.88 27.86 -8.16
N GLN A 5 -45.60 27.14 -9.25
CA GLN A 5 -45.67 25.69 -9.27
C GLN A 5 -44.57 25.13 -8.36
N PHE A 6 -44.92 24.18 -7.49
CA PHE A 6 -43.92 23.51 -6.66
C PHE A 6 -42.85 22.88 -7.54
N ARG A 7 -41.60 23.29 -7.30
CA ARG A 7 -40.40 22.74 -7.90
C ARG A 7 -39.44 22.39 -6.78
N GLU A 8 -39.02 21.14 -6.73
CA GLU A 8 -38.03 20.68 -5.77
C GLU A 8 -36.70 21.41 -6.03
N THR A 9 -36.14 22.06 -5.01
CA THR A 9 -35.11 23.09 -5.19
C THR A 9 -33.76 22.49 -5.57
N ASP A 10 -33.32 21.44 -4.84
CA ASP A 10 -32.00 20.83 -4.99
C ASP A 10 -32.09 19.29 -4.93
N LEU A 11 -32.37 18.68 -6.07
CA LEU A 11 -32.42 17.22 -6.25
C LEU A 11 -31.00 16.59 -6.22
N ALA A 12 -30.44 16.46 -5.01
CA ALA A 12 -29.18 15.77 -4.77
C ALA A 12 -29.29 14.28 -5.13
N LYS A 13 -28.39 13.80 -6.01
CA LYS A 13 -28.37 12.41 -6.49
C LYS A 13 -27.00 11.78 -6.33
N LYS A 14 -26.96 10.49 -5.98
CA LYS A 14 -25.75 9.67 -5.90
C LYS A 14 -25.64 8.76 -7.12
N ILE A 15 -24.45 8.66 -7.72
CA ILE A 15 -24.18 7.73 -8.82
C ILE A 15 -24.24 6.30 -8.28
N SER A 16 -25.09 5.44 -8.86
CA SER A 16 -25.23 4.04 -8.48
C SER A 16 -24.32 3.09 -9.27
N HIS A 17 -24.20 3.30 -10.58
CA HIS A 17 -23.38 2.50 -11.49
C HIS A 17 -23.07 3.28 -12.77
N VAL A 18 -22.15 2.78 -13.59
CA VAL A 18 -21.80 3.33 -14.91
C VAL A 18 -21.92 2.23 -15.95
N THR A 19 -22.81 2.43 -16.93
CA THR A 19 -23.01 1.48 -18.04
C THR A 19 -22.22 1.95 -19.26
N PHE A 20 -21.33 1.10 -19.76
CA PHE A 20 -20.55 1.38 -20.97
C PHE A 20 -21.27 0.83 -22.21
N GLY A 21 -21.27 1.60 -23.29
CA GLY A 21 -21.92 1.28 -24.55
C GLY A 21 -21.24 1.94 -25.75
N PHE A 22 -21.82 1.78 -26.92
CA PHE A 22 -21.48 2.54 -28.13
C PHE A 22 -22.62 3.53 -28.40
N MET A 23 -22.32 4.68 -28.99
CA MET A 23 -23.34 5.62 -29.43
C MET A 23 -23.61 5.41 -30.91
N SER A 24 -24.88 5.28 -31.30
CA SER A 24 -25.25 5.21 -32.72
C SER A 24 -24.98 6.56 -33.41
N PRO A 25 -24.84 6.60 -34.74
CA PRO A 25 -24.60 7.85 -35.48
C PRO A 25 -25.69 8.91 -35.22
N GLU A 26 -26.95 8.50 -35.03
CA GLU A 26 -28.06 9.39 -34.70
C GLU A 26 -27.97 9.90 -33.25
N GLN A 27 -27.53 9.06 -32.31
CA GLN A 27 -27.27 9.48 -30.93
C GLN A 27 -26.11 10.48 -30.88
N MET A 28 -25.05 10.28 -31.67
CA MET A 28 -23.93 11.24 -31.76
C MET A 28 -24.40 12.61 -32.26
N GLN A 29 -25.28 12.63 -33.26
CA GLN A 29 -25.88 13.86 -33.77
C GLN A 29 -26.76 14.55 -32.72
N ARG A 30 -27.62 13.81 -32.02
CA ARG A 30 -28.50 14.36 -30.95
C ARG A 30 -27.72 14.92 -29.76
N ALA A 31 -26.55 14.35 -29.44
CA ALA A 31 -25.67 14.85 -28.39
C ALA A 31 -24.83 16.08 -28.80
N SER A 32 -24.74 16.36 -30.10
CA SER A 32 -23.88 17.39 -30.66
C SER A 32 -24.65 18.67 -30.97
N HIS A 33 -24.01 19.82 -30.75
CA HIS A 33 -24.58 21.15 -30.99
C HIS A 33 -24.16 21.75 -32.34
N LEU A 34 -23.13 21.19 -32.98
CA LEU A 34 -22.56 21.70 -34.23
C LEU A 34 -22.17 20.56 -35.17
N HIS A 35 -22.56 20.70 -36.44
CA HIS A 35 -21.94 19.96 -37.54
C HIS A 35 -20.70 20.74 -38.01
N VAL A 36 -19.53 20.12 -37.92
CA VAL A 36 -18.25 20.75 -38.23
C VAL A 36 -17.87 20.44 -39.67
N VAL A 37 -17.88 21.46 -40.53
CA VAL A 37 -17.76 21.33 -42.00
C VAL A 37 -16.57 22.12 -42.55
N ASN A 38 -16.18 23.21 -41.90
CA ASN A 38 -15.08 24.07 -42.35
C ASN A 38 -13.73 23.55 -41.83
N ASN A 39 -12.80 23.28 -42.75
CA ASN A 39 -11.44 22.83 -42.42
C ASN A 39 -10.49 23.98 -42.06
N THR A 40 -10.85 25.25 -42.33
CA THR A 40 -10.07 26.40 -41.88
C THR A 40 -10.30 26.67 -40.40
N MET A 41 -9.22 26.88 -39.64
CA MET A 41 -9.31 27.10 -38.19
C MET A 41 -9.65 28.54 -37.83
N TYR A 42 -9.00 29.51 -38.49
CA TYR A 42 -9.09 30.93 -38.19
C TYR A 42 -9.31 31.77 -39.45
N SER A 43 -10.10 32.83 -39.30
CA SER A 43 -10.24 33.93 -40.27
C SER A 43 -10.12 35.24 -39.51
N GLN A 44 -9.23 36.14 -39.96
CA GLN A 44 -8.96 37.43 -39.31
C GLN A 44 -8.73 37.32 -37.79
N CYS A 45 -7.92 36.34 -37.36
CA CYS A 45 -7.60 36.02 -35.96
C CYS A 45 -8.80 35.61 -35.07
N LYS A 46 -9.98 35.33 -35.64
CA LYS A 46 -11.11 34.71 -34.94
C LYS A 46 -11.32 33.28 -35.42
N PRO A 47 -11.82 32.34 -34.59
CA PRO A 47 -12.13 30.99 -35.05
C PRO A 47 -13.21 31.03 -36.13
N CYS A 48 -13.04 30.21 -37.16
CA CYS A 48 -13.99 30.15 -38.27
C CYS A 48 -15.35 29.57 -37.85
N PRO A 49 -16.48 30.13 -38.31
CA PRO A 49 -17.79 29.52 -38.09
C PRO A 49 -17.89 28.16 -38.79
N ASN A 50 -18.53 27.21 -38.12
CA ASN A 50 -18.61 25.79 -38.49
C ASN A 50 -17.24 25.08 -38.58
N GLY A 51 -16.19 25.67 -38.01
CA GLY A 51 -14.84 25.12 -37.94
C GLY A 51 -14.56 24.35 -36.65
N VAL A 52 -13.39 23.71 -36.58
CA VAL A 52 -12.98 22.86 -35.45
C VAL A 52 -12.81 23.57 -34.10
N LEU A 53 -12.76 24.92 -34.09
CA LEU A 53 -12.58 25.78 -32.91
C LEU A 53 -13.78 26.73 -32.67
N ASP A 54 -14.93 26.48 -33.30
CA ASP A 54 -16.15 27.28 -33.15
C ASP A 54 -16.64 27.36 -31.69
N HIS A 55 -16.92 28.58 -31.21
CA HIS A 55 -17.25 28.84 -29.80
C HIS A 55 -18.58 28.21 -29.33
N ARG A 56 -19.43 27.72 -30.25
CA ARG A 56 -20.58 26.86 -29.90
C ARG A 56 -20.16 25.53 -29.27
N MET A 57 -18.93 25.07 -29.47
CA MET A 57 -18.35 23.89 -28.81
C MET A 57 -17.69 24.19 -27.44
N GLY A 58 -17.67 25.45 -27.02
CA GLY A 58 -17.06 25.91 -25.76
C GLY A 58 -16.08 27.07 -25.97
N THR A 59 -15.33 27.40 -24.93
CA THR A 59 -14.24 28.38 -25.00
C THR A 59 -12.96 27.81 -24.36
N SER A 60 -11.80 28.20 -24.88
CA SER A 60 -10.47 27.98 -24.29
C SER A 60 -9.89 29.26 -23.68
N GLU A 61 -10.56 30.39 -23.85
CA GLU A 61 -10.09 31.72 -23.47
C GLU A 61 -10.94 32.27 -22.31
N LYS A 62 -10.40 33.27 -21.60
CA LYS A 62 -11.16 33.97 -20.55
C LYS A 62 -12.00 35.12 -21.09
N ASP A 63 -11.58 35.70 -22.21
CA ASP A 63 -12.16 36.92 -22.76
C ASP A 63 -13.42 36.64 -23.59
N ASN A 64 -13.47 35.47 -24.23
CA ASN A 64 -14.59 35.02 -25.05
C ASN A 64 -15.45 33.97 -24.31
N ASN A 65 -16.75 34.24 -24.19
CA ASN A 65 -17.73 33.30 -23.64
C ASN A 65 -18.13 32.22 -24.67
N CYS A 66 -18.73 31.13 -24.20
CA CYS A 66 -19.30 30.12 -25.09
C CYS A 66 -20.66 30.56 -25.65
N ASP A 67 -20.82 30.53 -26.98
CA ASP A 67 -22.06 30.92 -27.68
C ASP A 67 -23.28 30.06 -27.33
N THR A 68 -23.07 28.80 -26.92
CA THR A 68 -24.15 27.85 -26.64
C THR A 68 -24.75 28.00 -25.25
N CYS A 69 -23.93 28.24 -24.22
CA CYS A 69 -24.39 28.34 -22.84
C CYS A 69 -24.24 29.74 -22.22
N GLY A 70 -23.61 30.69 -22.92
CA GLY A 70 -23.35 32.05 -22.43
C GLY A 70 -22.34 32.15 -21.29
N LYS A 71 -21.67 31.05 -20.92
CA LYS A 71 -20.79 30.96 -19.74
C LYS A 71 -19.32 31.18 -20.07
N VAL A 72 -18.59 31.67 -19.07
CA VAL A 72 -17.13 31.73 -19.02
C VAL A 72 -16.51 30.33 -18.95
N LEU A 73 -15.21 30.24 -19.24
CA LEU A 73 -14.43 28.98 -19.21
C LEU A 73 -14.52 28.19 -17.89
N ALA A 74 -14.68 28.85 -16.74
CA ALA A 74 -14.76 28.18 -15.45
C ALA A 74 -16.07 27.40 -15.23
N ASP A 75 -17.19 27.89 -15.79
CA ASP A 75 -18.53 27.33 -15.58
C ASP A 75 -19.08 26.59 -16.83
N CYS A 76 -18.35 26.66 -17.95
CA CYS A 76 -18.70 25.97 -19.19
C CYS A 76 -18.24 24.50 -19.14
N VAL A 77 -19.20 23.58 -19.24
CA VAL A 77 -18.93 22.13 -19.29
C VAL A 77 -18.32 21.72 -20.65
N GLY A 78 -18.56 22.52 -21.69
CA GLY A 78 -18.18 22.22 -23.08
C GLY A 78 -19.27 21.45 -23.82
N HIS A 79 -19.34 21.64 -25.15
CA HIS A 79 -20.36 21.06 -26.01
C HIS A 79 -19.72 20.28 -27.16
N PHE A 80 -20.26 19.10 -27.48
CA PHE A 80 -19.74 18.28 -28.58
C PHE A 80 -20.18 18.82 -29.94
N GLY A 81 -19.32 18.66 -30.94
CA GLY A 81 -19.70 18.71 -32.35
C GLY A 81 -19.58 17.32 -32.98
N TYR A 82 -19.91 17.20 -34.26
CA TYR A 82 -19.67 16.00 -35.05
C TYR A 82 -19.14 16.32 -36.46
N ILE A 83 -18.48 15.33 -37.06
CA ILE A 83 -18.07 15.29 -38.48
C ILE A 83 -18.71 14.05 -39.11
N ASP A 84 -19.33 14.24 -40.27
CA ASP A 84 -19.81 13.15 -41.13
C ASP A 84 -18.68 12.67 -42.05
N LEU A 85 -18.46 11.35 -42.09
CA LEU A 85 -17.51 10.74 -43.00
C LEU A 85 -18.23 10.33 -44.29
N GLU A 86 -17.68 10.72 -45.44
CA GLU A 86 -18.19 10.30 -46.76
C GLU A 86 -18.13 8.79 -46.98
N LEU A 87 -17.19 8.12 -46.30
CA LEU A 87 -17.05 6.67 -46.28
C LEU A 87 -16.88 6.15 -44.85
N PRO A 88 -17.52 5.01 -44.51
CA PRO A 88 -17.34 4.39 -43.20
C PRO A 88 -15.90 3.92 -42.99
N VAL A 89 -15.44 3.92 -41.74
CA VAL A 89 -14.12 3.42 -41.34
C VAL A 89 -14.20 2.51 -40.11
N TYR A 90 -13.27 1.57 -39.99
CA TYR A 90 -13.14 0.72 -38.81
C TYR A 90 -12.64 1.52 -37.60
N HIS A 91 -13.34 1.40 -36.46
CA HIS A 91 -12.82 1.92 -35.19
C HIS A 91 -11.61 1.09 -34.72
N VAL A 92 -10.43 1.73 -34.60
CA VAL A 92 -9.16 1.05 -34.25
C VAL A 92 -9.24 0.22 -32.96
N GLY A 93 -9.94 0.70 -31.94
CA GLY A 93 -10.11 0.00 -30.66
C GLY A 93 -11.05 -1.21 -30.74
N HIS A 94 -11.86 -1.32 -31.81
CA HIS A 94 -12.87 -2.37 -31.97
C HIS A 94 -12.60 -3.30 -33.15
N PHE A 95 -11.65 -2.97 -34.03
CA PHE A 95 -11.27 -3.78 -35.20
C PHE A 95 -11.09 -5.29 -34.91
N ARG A 96 -10.47 -5.66 -33.77
CA ARG A 96 -10.35 -7.07 -33.35
C ARG A 96 -11.70 -7.70 -32.96
N THR A 97 -12.58 -6.94 -32.31
CA THR A 97 -13.96 -7.36 -32.02
C THR A 97 -14.76 -7.51 -33.31
N THR A 98 -14.66 -6.57 -34.26
CA THR A 98 -15.30 -6.66 -35.59
C THR A 98 -14.89 -7.94 -36.31
N ILE A 99 -13.60 -8.27 -36.37
CA ILE A 99 -13.12 -9.55 -36.93
C ILE A 99 -13.73 -10.75 -36.17
N THR A 100 -13.81 -10.69 -34.84
CA THR A 100 -14.39 -11.78 -34.04
C THR A 100 -15.89 -11.97 -34.35
N VAL A 101 -16.65 -10.89 -34.53
CA VAL A 101 -18.08 -10.94 -34.92
C VAL A 101 -18.23 -11.48 -36.34
N LEU A 102 -17.45 -10.97 -37.30
CA LEU A 102 -17.41 -11.48 -38.68
C LEU A 102 -17.03 -12.96 -38.76
N GLN A 103 -16.23 -13.48 -37.82
CA GLN A 103 -15.91 -14.91 -37.73
C GLN A 103 -17.06 -15.75 -37.18
N MET A 104 -18.01 -15.17 -36.43
CA MET A 104 -19.15 -15.87 -35.83
C MET A 104 -20.42 -15.86 -36.70
N ILE A 105 -20.58 -14.89 -37.60
CA ILE A 105 -21.75 -14.77 -38.50
C ILE A 105 -21.48 -15.31 -39.92
N CYS A 106 -22.55 -15.57 -40.67
CA CYS A 106 -22.48 -15.81 -42.11
C CYS A 106 -22.23 -14.51 -42.89
N LYS A 107 -21.44 -14.57 -43.98
CA LYS A 107 -21.04 -13.37 -44.77
C LYS A 107 -22.06 -13.04 -45.89
N THR A 108 -23.19 -13.73 -45.89
CA THR A 108 -24.21 -13.65 -46.95
C THR A 108 -25.61 -13.38 -46.38
N CYS A 109 -26.03 -14.13 -45.34
CA CYS A 109 -27.30 -13.89 -44.63
C CYS A 109 -27.15 -13.23 -43.24
N SER A 110 -25.93 -13.02 -42.75
CA SER A 110 -25.63 -12.41 -41.44
C SER A 110 -26.13 -13.14 -40.17
N SER A 111 -26.86 -14.25 -40.30
CA SER A 111 -27.22 -15.14 -39.17
C SER A 111 -25.98 -15.75 -38.51
N ILE A 112 -26.08 -16.08 -37.21
CA ILE A 112 -24.99 -16.71 -36.46
C ILE A 112 -24.71 -18.16 -36.92
N LEU A 113 -23.45 -18.57 -36.95
CA LEU A 113 -23.01 -19.91 -37.37
C LEU A 113 -23.10 -20.94 -36.23
N LEU A 114 -24.28 -21.13 -35.66
CA LEU A 114 -24.60 -22.13 -34.64
C LEU A 114 -25.79 -22.98 -35.07
N SER A 115 -25.89 -24.22 -34.59
CA SER A 115 -27.14 -24.99 -34.70
C SER A 115 -28.15 -24.54 -33.65
N ASP A 116 -29.44 -24.74 -33.89
CA ASP A 116 -30.51 -24.28 -32.98
C ASP A 116 -30.38 -24.86 -31.56
N ALA A 117 -29.94 -26.13 -31.45
CA ALA A 117 -29.65 -26.76 -30.16
C ALA A 117 -28.53 -26.04 -29.39
N GLN A 118 -27.47 -25.58 -30.07
CA GLN A 118 -26.40 -24.78 -29.47
C GLN A 118 -26.87 -23.36 -29.14
N ARG A 119 -27.69 -22.76 -30.01
CA ARG A 119 -28.32 -21.44 -29.84
C ARG A 119 -29.12 -21.40 -28.54
N GLU A 120 -30.02 -22.36 -28.35
CA GLU A 120 -30.77 -22.51 -27.09
C GLU A 120 -29.87 -22.74 -25.88
N GLN A 121 -28.87 -23.62 -25.98
CA GLN A 121 -27.95 -23.93 -24.89
C GLN A 121 -27.21 -22.66 -24.41
N PHE A 122 -26.74 -21.83 -25.34
CA PHE A 122 -26.04 -20.59 -25.01
C PHE A 122 -27.00 -19.49 -24.51
N HIS A 123 -28.22 -19.38 -25.04
CA HIS A 123 -29.25 -18.49 -24.45
C HIS A 123 -29.60 -18.89 -23.01
N LYS A 124 -29.78 -20.20 -22.73
CA LYS A 124 -30.00 -20.73 -21.37
C LYS A 124 -28.83 -20.42 -20.44
N ALA A 125 -27.59 -20.39 -20.96
CA ALA A 125 -26.40 -19.97 -20.19
C ALA A 125 -26.35 -18.46 -19.94
N LEU A 126 -26.76 -17.63 -20.91
CA LEU A 126 -26.78 -16.16 -20.81
C LEU A 126 -27.85 -15.64 -19.86
N ARG A 127 -29.02 -16.30 -19.80
CA ARG A 127 -30.14 -15.94 -18.92
C ARG A 127 -29.91 -16.27 -17.43
N LYS A 128 -28.77 -16.86 -17.05
CA LYS A 128 -28.46 -17.15 -15.64
C LYS A 128 -28.26 -15.83 -14.87
N PRO A 129 -28.97 -15.61 -13.75
CA PRO A 129 -28.79 -14.42 -12.93
C PRO A 129 -27.37 -14.38 -12.33
N GLY A 130 -26.85 -13.17 -12.09
CA GLY A 130 -25.53 -12.98 -11.48
C GLY A 130 -24.32 -13.35 -12.36
N LEU A 131 -24.48 -13.45 -13.69
CA LEU A 131 -23.40 -13.87 -14.59
C LEU A 131 -22.23 -12.86 -14.60
N SER A 132 -21.13 -13.23 -13.94
CA SER A 132 -19.92 -12.40 -13.80
C SER A 132 -19.21 -12.11 -15.13
N TYR A 133 -18.41 -11.04 -15.17
CA TYR A 133 -17.66 -10.63 -16.37
C TYR A 133 -16.68 -11.71 -16.86
N LEU A 134 -16.01 -12.42 -15.94
CA LEU A 134 -15.10 -13.51 -16.29
C LEU A 134 -15.85 -14.68 -16.95
N SER A 135 -17.02 -15.04 -16.40
CA SER A 135 -17.89 -16.07 -16.98
C SER A 135 -18.44 -15.66 -18.34
N LYS A 136 -18.83 -14.39 -18.55
CA LYS A 136 -19.21 -13.84 -19.87
C LYS A 136 -18.06 -13.96 -20.88
N LYS A 137 -16.83 -13.63 -20.48
CA LYS A 137 -15.63 -13.74 -21.33
C LYS A 137 -15.31 -15.19 -21.71
N ALA A 138 -15.43 -16.12 -20.76
CA ALA A 138 -15.26 -17.56 -21.02
C ALA A 138 -16.36 -18.11 -21.96
N LEU A 139 -17.62 -17.69 -21.77
CA LEU A 139 -18.74 -18.06 -22.61
C LEU A 139 -18.58 -17.55 -24.05
N ARG A 140 -18.17 -16.28 -24.23
CA ARG A 140 -17.85 -15.72 -25.55
C ARG A 140 -16.79 -16.53 -26.29
N LYS A 141 -15.75 -17.01 -25.58
CA LYS A 141 -14.73 -17.88 -26.19
C LYS A 141 -15.33 -19.22 -26.65
N LYS A 142 -16.18 -19.87 -25.83
CA LYS A 142 -16.85 -21.12 -26.20
C LYS A 142 -17.76 -20.98 -27.43
N ILE A 143 -18.53 -19.89 -27.51
CA ILE A 143 -19.38 -19.56 -28.67
C ILE A 143 -18.50 -19.36 -29.91
N TYR A 144 -17.47 -18.53 -29.80
CA TYR A 144 -16.51 -18.27 -30.89
C TYR A 144 -15.83 -19.56 -31.42
N ASP A 145 -15.35 -20.42 -30.52
CA ASP A 145 -14.70 -21.69 -30.88
C ASP A 145 -15.68 -22.71 -31.49
N ALA A 146 -17.00 -22.57 -31.25
CA ALA A 146 -18.04 -23.34 -31.93
C ALA A 146 -18.29 -22.80 -33.35
N CYS A 147 -18.61 -21.50 -33.50
CA CYS A 147 -18.89 -20.88 -34.79
C CYS A 147 -17.74 -21.07 -35.80
N ARG A 148 -16.48 -20.91 -35.34
CA ARG A 148 -15.29 -21.00 -36.21
C ARG A 148 -15.10 -22.37 -36.86
N LYS A 149 -15.68 -23.45 -36.32
CA LYS A 149 -15.59 -24.81 -36.89
C LYS A 149 -16.62 -25.05 -38.00
N VAL A 150 -17.68 -24.24 -38.06
CA VAL A 150 -18.78 -24.40 -39.01
C VAL A 150 -18.40 -23.79 -40.37
N LYS A 151 -18.30 -24.63 -41.40
CA LYS A 151 -17.94 -24.22 -42.77
C LYS A 151 -19.14 -23.90 -43.67
N THR A 152 -20.35 -24.29 -43.30
CA THR A 152 -21.59 -24.14 -44.10
C THR A 152 -22.67 -23.53 -43.23
N CYS A 153 -23.35 -22.49 -43.72
CA CYS A 153 -24.39 -21.82 -42.93
C CYS A 153 -25.65 -22.69 -42.81
N PHE A 154 -26.21 -22.79 -41.60
CA PHE A 154 -27.46 -23.52 -41.36
C PHE A 154 -28.70 -22.83 -41.97
N SER A 155 -28.68 -21.50 -42.12
CA SER A 155 -29.83 -20.71 -42.59
C SER A 155 -29.90 -20.55 -44.12
N CYS A 156 -28.75 -20.41 -44.79
CA CYS A 156 -28.70 -20.19 -46.25
C CYS A 156 -27.84 -21.19 -47.05
N GLY A 157 -27.21 -22.16 -46.40
CA GLY A 157 -26.34 -23.16 -47.06
C GLY A 157 -24.95 -22.66 -47.52
N ASP A 158 -24.71 -21.35 -47.63
CA ASP A 158 -23.48 -20.80 -48.23
C ASP A 158 -22.20 -21.20 -47.45
N HIS A 159 -21.08 -21.29 -48.19
CA HIS A 159 -19.77 -21.68 -47.69
C HIS A 159 -19.05 -20.52 -47.01
N ASN A 160 -18.74 -20.70 -45.73
CA ASN A 160 -18.13 -19.70 -44.87
C ASN A 160 -16.69 -20.13 -44.52
N GLY A 161 -15.74 -19.72 -45.36
CA GLY A 161 -14.31 -19.87 -45.09
C GLY A 161 -13.75 -18.91 -44.03
N MET A 162 -12.43 -18.91 -43.84
CA MET A 162 -11.77 -18.20 -42.74
C MET A 162 -11.66 -16.69 -42.98
N VAL A 163 -12.15 -15.87 -42.03
CA VAL A 163 -11.89 -14.43 -42.02
C VAL A 163 -10.57 -14.15 -41.29
N LYS A 164 -9.69 -13.34 -41.89
CA LYS A 164 -8.36 -12.99 -41.34
C LYS A 164 -8.02 -11.52 -41.59
N LYS A 165 -7.20 -10.93 -40.71
CA LYS A 165 -6.59 -9.60 -40.91
C LYS A 165 -5.55 -9.70 -42.02
N VAL A 166 -5.55 -8.76 -42.96
CA VAL A 166 -4.52 -8.63 -44.01
C VAL A 166 -4.04 -7.19 -44.02
N GLY A 167 -2.75 -6.94 -43.81
CA GLY A 167 -2.20 -5.59 -43.76
C GLY A 167 -2.77 -4.71 -42.62
N LEU A 168 -2.75 -3.39 -42.80
CA LEU A 168 -3.33 -2.42 -41.88
C LEU A 168 -4.82 -2.21 -42.20
N PHE A 169 -5.69 -2.32 -41.19
CA PHE A 169 -7.15 -2.12 -41.28
C PHE A 169 -7.96 -2.86 -42.36
N ARG A 170 -7.37 -3.72 -43.19
CA ARG A 170 -8.12 -4.56 -44.14
C ARG A 170 -8.42 -5.95 -43.56
N ILE A 171 -9.60 -6.47 -43.92
CA ILE A 171 -10.11 -7.79 -43.53
C ILE A 171 -10.34 -8.59 -44.80
N ALA A 172 -9.89 -9.85 -44.84
CA ALA A 172 -10.10 -10.74 -45.97
C ALA A 172 -10.89 -11.97 -45.54
N HIS A 173 -11.91 -12.34 -46.33
CA HIS A 173 -12.63 -13.59 -46.23
C HIS A 173 -12.07 -14.59 -47.25
N ASP A 174 -11.38 -15.59 -46.73
CA ASP A 174 -10.77 -16.65 -47.51
C ASP A 174 -11.76 -17.81 -47.67
N ARG A 175 -12.50 -17.82 -48.78
CA ARG A 175 -13.37 -18.95 -49.17
C ARG A 175 -12.58 -20.15 -49.72
N SER A 176 -11.24 -20.04 -49.82
CA SER A 176 -10.34 -20.94 -50.53
C SER A 176 -9.46 -21.78 -49.58
N GLN A 177 -10.07 -22.69 -48.78
CA GLN A 177 -9.28 -23.68 -48.03
C GLN A 177 -9.83 -25.12 -48.04
N GLN A 178 -9.10 -25.92 -48.83
CA GLN A 178 -8.76 -27.34 -48.65
C GLN A 178 -9.91 -28.34 -48.39
N GLY A 179 -10.30 -29.00 -49.48
CA GLY A 179 -11.05 -30.24 -49.53
C GLY A 179 -11.38 -30.63 -50.98
N ARG A 180 -11.23 -31.91 -51.36
CA ARG A 180 -11.47 -32.41 -52.73
C ARG A 180 -12.91 -32.20 -53.26
N LYS A 181 -13.85 -31.73 -52.43
CA LYS A 181 -15.26 -31.48 -52.81
C LYS A 181 -15.54 -30.06 -53.33
N ASN A 182 -14.54 -29.16 -53.36
CA ASN A 182 -14.78 -27.73 -53.62
C ASN A 182 -14.53 -27.26 -55.08
N GLU A 183 -14.26 -28.16 -56.04
CA GLU A 183 -13.98 -27.76 -57.44
C GLU A 183 -15.13 -27.01 -58.12
N ALA A 184 -16.40 -27.33 -57.78
CA ALA A 184 -17.57 -26.70 -58.41
C ALA A 184 -17.65 -25.18 -58.14
N ILE A 185 -17.52 -24.77 -56.87
CA ILE A 185 -17.54 -23.35 -56.46
C ILE A 185 -16.33 -22.59 -57.02
N LEU A 186 -15.21 -23.30 -57.24
CA LEU A 186 -14.00 -22.73 -57.81
C LEU A 186 -14.12 -22.55 -59.34
N LYS A 187 -14.78 -23.48 -60.05
CA LYS A 187 -15.10 -23.35 -61.48
C LYS A 187 -16.03 -22.16 -61.77
N GLU A 188 -17.19 -22.12 -61.14
CA GLU A 188 -18.20 -21.06 -61.30
C GLU A 188 -17.59 -19.65 -61.10
N ARG A 189 -16.62 -19.54 -60.19
CA ARG A 189 -15.90 -18.28 -59.91
C ARG A 189 -14.75 -17.99 -60.86
N VAL A 190 -14.08 -18.98 -61.45
CA VAL A 190 -13.09 -18.76 -62.52
C VAL A 190 -13.81 -18.28 -63.78
N GLU A 191 -14.94 -18.90 -64.12
CA GLU A 191 -15.83 -18.51 -65.22
C GLU A 191 -16.29 -17.04 -65.09
N ALA A 192 -16.61 -16.59 -63.87
CA ALA A 192 -16.96 -15.19 -63.58
C ALA A 192 -15.83 -14.18 -63.89
N PHE A 193 -14.57 -14.61 -63.99
CA PHE A 193 -13.43 -13.75 -64.36
C PHE A 193 -13.00 -13.88 -65.83
N ASP A 194 -13.62 -14.73 -66.65
CA ASP A 194 -13.22 -14.93 -68.05
C ASP A 194 -13.23 -13.65 -68.88
N LEU A 195 -14.18 -12.73 -68.61
CA LEU A 195 -14.20 -11.41 -69.25
C LEU A 195 -12.96 -10.58 -68.86
N ALA A 196 -12.60 -10.55 -67.58
CA ALA A 196 -11.45 -9.79 -67.10
C ALA A 196 -10.12 -10.39 -67.59
N ILE A 197 -10.03 -11.73 -67.66
CA ILE A 197 -8.86 -12.46 -68.15
C ILE A 197 -8.61 -12.18 -69.65
N LYS A 198 -9.67 -12.02 -70.46
CA LYS A 198 -9.56 -11.64 -71.88
C LYS A 198 -8.94 -10.26 -72.09
N PHE A 199 -9.22 -9.29 -71.21
CA PHE A 199 -8.70 -7.92 -71.32
C PHE A 199 -7.42 -7.67 -70.51
N ASN A 200 -7.13 -8.49 -69.49
CA ASN A 200 -5.90 -8.42 -68.71
C ASN A 200 -5.40 -9.83 -68.32
N ALA A 201 -4.35 -10.28 -69.00
CA ALA A 201 -3.74 -11.59 -68.78
C ALA A 201 -3.14 -11.78 -67.37
N GLU A 202 -2.71 -10.71 -66.69
CA GLU A 202 -2.11 -10.77 -65.35
C GLU A 202 -3.12 -11.28 -64.31
N VAL A 203 -4.42 -11.01 -64.51
CA VAL A 203 -5.51 -11.48 -63.65
C VAL A 203 -5.54 -13.00 -63.57
N SER A 204 -5.22 -13.70 -64.67
CA SER A 204 -5.18 -15.17 -64.72
C SER A 204 -4.17 -15.78 -63.73
N ALA A 205 -3.03 -15.11 -63.52
CA ALA A 205 -2.00 -15.55 -62.58
C ALA A 205 -2.38 -15.25 -61.11
N LEU A 206 -3.10 -14.16 -60.87
CA LEU A 206 -3.53 -13.73 -59.53
C LEU A 206 -4.69 -14.60 -59.01
N VAL A 207 -5.71 -14.84 -59.85
CA VAL A 207 -6.90 -15.64 -59.48
C VAL A 207 -6.54 -17.07 -59.08
N LYS A 208 -5.57 -17.69 -59.79
CA LYS A 208 -5.14 -19.08 -59.53
C LYS A 208 -4.39 -19.28 -58.20
N ASN A 209 -3.70 -18.24 -57.70
CA ASN A 209 -2.72 -18.41 -56.61
C ASN A 209 -3.18 -17.95 -55.21
N LYS A 210 -4.12 -16.99 -55.11
CA LYS A 210 -4.74 -16.55 -53.83
C LYS A 210 -5.93 -15.62 -54.11
N TYR A 211 -7.13 -16.18 -54.24
CA TYR A 211 -8.37 -15.40 -54.24
C TYR A 211 -8.92 -15.22 -52.82
N TYR A 212 -9.24 -13.99 -52.43
CA TYR A 212 -9.87 -13.65 -51.16
C TYR A 212 -10.82 -12.47 -51.31
N ASP A 213 -12.03 -12.57 -50.74
CA ASP A 213 -13.01 -11.49 -50.75
C ASP A 213 -12.55 -10.42 -49.74
N VAL A 214 -12.23 -9.21 -50.18
CA VAL A 214 -11.84 -8.12 -49.26
C VAL A 214 -13.10 -7.52 -48.63
N LEU A 215 -13.21 -7.66 -47.32
CA LEU A 215 -14.29 -7.08 -46.53
C LEU A 215 -13.93 -5.63 -46.18
N ASN A 216 -14.46 -4.71 -46.97
CA ASN A 216 -14.34 -3.26 -46.77
C ASN A 216 -15.36 -2.75 -45.72
N PRO A 217 -15.12 -1.61 -45.04
CA PRO A 217 -16.02 -1.08 -44.02
C PRO A 217 -17.48 -0.92 -44.46
N VAL A 218 -17.74 -0.55 -45.72
CA VAL A 218 -19.10 -0.44 -46.29
C VAL A 218 -19.83 -1.79 -46.24
N ILE A 219 -19.20 -2.82 -46.81
CA ILE A 219 -19.75 -4.20 -46.86
C ILE A 219 -19.96 -4.72 -45.43
N VAL A 220 -18.99 -4.48 -44.54
CA VAL A 220 -19.09 -4.92 -43.14
C VAL A 220 -20.19 -4.20 -42.39
N HIS A 221 -20.38 -2.88 -42.60
CA HIS A 221 -21.47 -2.13 -41.97
C HIS A 221 -22.84 -2.68 -42.40
N GLU A 222 -23.04 -2.96 -43.69
CA GLU A 222 -24.26 -3.61 -44.18
C GLU A 222 -24.47 -5.01 -43.59
N LEU A 223 -23.42 -5.84 -43.51
CA LEU A 223 -23.53 -7.18 -42.91
C LEU A 223 -23.92 -7.11 -41.43
N LEU A 224 -23.29 -6.21 -40.66
CA LEU A 224 -23.55 -6.02 -39.24
C LEU A 224 -24.97 -5.47 -38.97
N LYS A 225 -25.51 -4.64 -39.88
CA LYS A 225 -26.88 -4.12 -39.85
C LYS A 225 -27.95 -5.18 -40.13
N ARG A 226 -27.61 -6.24 -40.88
CA ARG A 226 -28.51 -7.36 -41.21
C ARG A 226 -28.53 -8.47 -40.16
N ILE A 227 -27.78 -8.36 -39.06
CA ILE A 227 -27.78 -9.37 -37.98
C ILE A 227 -29.15 -9.36 -37.27
N PRO A 228 -29.83 -10.51 -37.11
CA PRO A 228 -31.09 -10.59 -36.35
C PRO A 228 -30.90 -10.19 -34.87
N ASP A 229 -31.85 -9.45 -34.30
CA ASP A 229 -31.73 -8.96 -32.91
C ASP A 229 -31.63 -10.11 -31.88
N ASP A 230 -32.27 -11.26 -32.14
CA ASP A 230 -32.15 -12.47 -31.32
C ASP A 230 -30.71 -13.02 -31.23
N ASP A 231 -29.88 -12.79 -32.25
CA ASP A 231 -28.49 -13.28 -32.29
C ASP A 231 -27.52 -12.32 -31.58
N ILE A 232 -27.87 -11.05 -31.38
CA ILE A 232 -27.01 -10.02 -30.75
C ILE A 232 -26.55 -10.44 -29.33
N PRO A 233 -27.41 -10.97 -28.45
CA PRO A 233 -26.99 -11.49 -27.14
C PRO A 233 -25.93 -12.61 -27.21
N LEU A 234 -25.94 -13.45 -28.25
CA LEU A 234 -24.97 -14.53 -28.44
C LEU A 234 -23.58 -14.00 -28.82
N LEU A 235 -23.51 -12.81 -29.43
CA LEU A 235 -22.26 -12.06 -29.65
C LEU A 235 -21.71 -11.45 -28.34
N LEU A 236 -22.43 -11.61 -27.22
CA LEU A 236 -22.18 -10.97 -25.91
C LEU A 236 -22.28 -9.43 -25.97
N MET A 237 -23.17 -8.91 -26.81
CA MET A 237 -23.57 -7.50 -26.87
C MET A 237 -24.96 -7.32 -26.23
N ASN A 238 -25.22 -6.14 -25.63
CA ASN A 238 -26.55 -5.84 -25.08
C ASN A 238 -27.34 -5.01 -26.11
N PRO A 239 -28.41 -5.54 -26.74
CA PRO A 239 -29.15 -4.83 -27.79
C PRO A 239 -29.78 -3.51 -27.33
N GLU A 240 -30.06 -3.34 -26.04
CA GLU A 240 -30.58 -2.07 -25.48
C GLU A 240 -29.55 -0.93 -25.48
N VAL A 241 -28.26 -1.27 -25.50
CA VAL A 241 -27.15 -0.33 -25.25
C VAL A 241 -26.24 -0.17 -26.47
N SER A 242 -26.06 -1.21 -27.28
CA SER A 242 -25.33 -1.09 -28.55
C SER A 242 -25.62 -2.22 -29.52
N ARG A 243 -25.63 -1.88 -30.82
CA ARG A 243 -25.81 -2.82 -31.92
C ARG A 243 -24.46 -3.12 -32.60
N PRO A 244 -24.32 -4.24 -33.33
CA PRO A 244 -23.07 -4.57 -34.01
C PRO A 244 -22.64 -3.53 -35.06
N GLU A 245 -23.59 -2.84 -35.69
CA GLU A 245 -23.33 -1.82 -36.71
C GLU A 245 -22.55 -0.60 -36.18
N ASP A 246 -22.74 -0.25 -34.89
CA ASP A 246 -22.05 0.85 -34.18
C ASP A 246 -20.52 0.63 -34.03
N LEU A 247 -20.02 -0.57 -34.34
CA LEU A 247 -18.59 -0.87 -34.37
C LEU A 247 -17.85 -0.21 -35.55
N ILE A 248 -18.60 0.28 -36.55
CA ILE A 248 -18.09 0.97 -37.74
C ILE A 248 -18.45 2.46 -37.62
N LEU A 249 -17.46 3.33 -37.81
CA LEU A 249 -17.66 4.77 -37.75
C LEU A 249 -18.14 5.30 -39.10
N THR A 250 -19.37 5.79 -39.16
CA THR A 250 -19.87 6.69 -40.23
C THR A 250 -19.78 8.16 -39.82
N ARG A 251 -19.72 8.43 -38.51
CA ARG A 251 -19.69 9.74 -37.88
C ARG A 251 -18.66 9.75 -36.75
N ILE A 252 -18.02 10.89 -36.52
CA ILE A 252 -17.02 11.08 -35.45
C ILE A 252 -17.43 12.26 -34.58
N PHE A 253 -17.36 12.09 -33.26
CA PHE A 253 -17.46 13.20 -32.33
C PHE A 253 -16.23 14.13 -32.39
N VAL A 254 -16.51 15.42 -32.51
CA VAL A 254 -15.58 16.50 -32.25
C VAL A 254 -15.67 16.84 -30.76
N PRO A 255 -14.62 16.60 -29.96
CA PRO A 255 -14.67 16.88 -28.53
C PRO A 255 -14.74 18.39 -28.25
N PRO A 256 -15.36 18.81 -27.14
CA PRO A 256 -15.39 20.20 -26.69
C PRO A 256 -14.00 20.84 -26.61
N ILE A 257 -13.96 22.16 -26.78
CA ILE A 257 -12.70 22.94 -26.78
C ILE A 257 -11.94 22.80 -25.44
N CYS A 258 -12.65 22.67 -24.31
CA CYS A 258 -12.04 22.46 -22.99
C CYS A 258 -11.21 21.16 -22.86
N ILE A 259 -11.40 20.16 -23.74
CA ILE A 259 -10.61 18.92 -23.78
C ILE A 259 -9.28 19.10 -24.54
N ARG A 260 -9.22 20.10 -25.42
CA ARG A 260 -8.14 20.37 -26.39
C ARG A 260 -7.85 21.89 -26.47
N PRO A 261 -7.47 22.53 -25.34
CA PRO A 261 -7.28 23.97 -25.29
C PRO A 261 -6.10 24.42 -26.16
N SER A 262 -6.29 25.49 -26.91
CA SER A 262 -5.23 26.23 -27.60
C SER A 262 -4.31 26.90 -26.58
N VAL A 263 -2.99 26.88 -26.82
CA VAL A 263 -1.99 27.45 -25.91
C VAL A 263 -1.32 28.64 -26.58
N VAL A 264 -1.55 29.85 -26.08
CA VAL A 264 -0.84 31.06 -26.53
C VAL A 264 0.66 30.93 -26.23
N SER A 265 1.52 31.30 -27.17
CA SER A 265 2.98 31.24 -27.02
C SER A 265 3.58 32.62 -26.82
N ASP A 266 4.04 32.94 -25.61
CA ASP A 266 4.62 34.25 -25.29
C ASP A 266 5.85 34.62 -26.16
N LEU A 267 6.57 33.61 -26.66
CA LEU A 267 7.81 33.77 -27.45
C LEU A 267 7.61 33.97 -28.95
N LYS A 268 6.41 33.69 -29.47
CA LYS A 268 6.04 33.88 -30.88
C LYS A 268 4.56 34.21 -30.95
N ALA A 269 4.22 35.44 -31.33
CA ALA A 269 2.84 35.90 -31.44
C ALA A 269 1.98 34.95 -32.31
N GLY A 270 1.20 34.09 -31.64
CA GLY A 270 0.45 33.01 -32.26
C GLY A 270 0.02 31.94 -31.23
N THR A 271 -0.98 31.15 -31.61
CA THR A 271 -1.49 30.03 -30.82
C THR A 271 -0.82 28.72 -31.25
N ASN A 272 -0.48 27.86 -30.28
CA ASN A 272 -0.16 26.46 -30.52
C ASN A 272 -1.43 25.63 -30.32
N GLU A 273 -1.92 25.03 -31.40
CA GLU A 273 -3.09 24.16 -31.35
C GLU A 273 -2.77 22.76 -30.83
N ASP A 274 -3.76 22.15 -30.19
CA ASP A 274 -3.68 20.78 -29.67
C ASP A 274 -3.58 19.75 -30.82
N ASP A 275 -2.77 18.69 -30.63
CA ASP A 275 -2.63 17.56 -31.56
C ASP A 275 -3.97 16.99 -32.07
N ILE A 276 -5.02 16.99 -31.24
CA ILE A 276 -6.37 16.53 -31.58
C ILE A 276 -7.04 17.48 -32.57
N THR A 277 -6.95 18.79 -32.36
CA THR A 277 -7.50 19.81 -33.29
C THR A 277 -6.83 19.68 -34.66
N MET A 278 -5.50 19.48 -34.69
CA MET A 278 -4.78 19.22 -35.93
C MET A 278 -5.28 17.96 -36.65
N LYS A 279 -5.41 16.84 -35.93
CA LYS A 279 -5.87 15.57 -36.52
C LYS A 279 -7.31 15.62 -37.03
N LEU A 280 -8.20 16.36 -36.34
CA LEU A 280 -9.58 16.56 -36.81
C LEU A 280 -9.61 17.39 -38.11
N THR A 281 -8.76 18.41 -38.22
CA THR A 281 -8.64 19.21 -39.45
C THR A 281 -8.09 18.38 -40.61
N GLU A 282 -7.08 17.54 -40.38
CA GLU A 282 -6.58 16.59 -41.38
C GLU A 282 -7.69 15.63 -41.86
N ILE A 283 -8.47 15.05 -40.95
CA ILE A 283 -9.60 14.16 -41.30
C ILE A 283 -10.60 14.88 -42.20
N MET A 284 -10.99 16.12 -41.85
CA MET A 284 -11.92 16.92 -42.66
C MET A 284 -11.36 17.26 -44.04
N MET A 285 -10.07 17.58 -44.13
CA MET A 285 -9.41 17.88 -45.41
C MET A 285 -9.43 16.69 -46.36
N VAL A 286 -9.13 15.48 -45.88
CA VAL A 286 -9.19 14.27 -46.73
C VAL A 286 -10.65 13.90 -47.07
N ASN A 287 -11.60 14.13 -46.17
CA ASN A 287 -13.03 13.89 -46.42
C ASN A 287 -13.58 14.77 -47.56
N ASP A 288 -13.22 16.06 -47.59
CA ASP A 288 -13.53 17.01 -48.67
C ASP A 288 -12.85 16.59 -50.00
N ILE A 289 -11.60 16.12 -49.96
CA ILE A 289 -10.92 15.55 -51.14
C ILE A 289 -11.69 14.36 -51.72
N ILE A 290 -12.11 13.40 -50.88
CA ILE A 290 -12.92 12.24 -51.30
C ILE A 290 -14.24 12.69 -51.94
N GLN A 291 -14.92 13.68 -51.36
CA GLN A 291 -16.17 14.23 -51.90
C GLN A 291 -15.96 14.84 -53.30
N ARG A 292 -14.88 15.61 -53.49
CA ARG A 292 -14.51 16.20 -54.79
C ARG A 292 -14.13 15.15 -55.82
N LEU A 293 -13.30 14.16 -55.46
CA LEU A 293 -12.88 13.08 -56.37
C LEU A 293 -14.07 12.24 -56.86
N ARG A 294 -15.08 12.04 -56.00
CA ARG A 294 -16.35 11.40 -56.35
C ARG A 294 -17.15 12.24 -57.35
N ALA A 295 -17.20 13.57 -57.19
CA ALA A 295 -17.89 14.47 -58.10
C ALA A 295 -17.19 14.58 -59.47
N THR A 296 -15.85 14.53 -59.52
CA THR A 296 -15.08 14.63 -60.77
C THR A 296 -14.89 13.30 -61.51
N GLY A 297 -15.33 12.17 -60.94
CA GLY A 297 -15.20 10.85 -61.58
C GLY A 297 -13.76 10.31 -61.62
N ALA A 298 -12.99 10.50 -60.55
CA ALA A 298 -11.59 10.08 -60.49
C ALA A 298 -11.40 8.54 -60.54
N LYS A 299 -10.16 8.11 -60.84
CA LYS A 299 -9.80 6.67 -60.88
C LYS A 299 -9.96 6.03 -59.49
N MET A 300 -10.53 4.81 -59.45
CA MET A 300 -10.77 4.04 -58.23
C MET A 300 -9.53 3.84 -57.34
N GLN A 301 -8.32 3.79 -57.93
CA GLN A 301 -7.07 3.67 -57.16
C GLN A 301 -6.86 4.86 -56.20
N MET A 302 -7.00 6.10 -56.68
CA MET A 302 -6.86 7.30 -55.85
C MET A 302 -7.92 7.33 -54.74
N TYR A 303 -9.16 6.97 -55.09
CA TYR A 303 -10.28 6.90 -54.14
C TYR A 303 -10.02 5.90 -53.00
N MET A 304 -9.42 4.75 -53.30
CA MET A 304 -9.04 3.75 -52.30
C MET A 304 -7.83 4.19 -51.45
N GLU A 305 -6.86 4.89 -52.04
CA GLU A 305 -5.71 5.45 -51.32
C GLU A 305 -6.15 6.53 -50.30
N ASP A 306 -7.00 7.47 -50.71
CA ASP A 306 -7.53 8.51 -49.82
C ASP A 306 -8.45 7.93 -48.73
N TRP A 307 -9.20 6.86 -49.02
CA TRP A 307 -9.97 6.15 -47.99
C TRP A 307 -9.07 5.48 -46.95
N ASP A 308 -7.98 4.84 -47.37
CA ASP A 308 -6.96 4.30 -46.46
C ASP A 308 -6.29 5.43 -45.63
N TYR A 309 -6.10 6.62 -46.21
CA TYR A 309 -5.65 7.81 -45.45
C TYR A 309 -6.68 8.21 -44.38
N VAL A 310 -7.97 8.37 -44.70
CA VAL A 310 -9.00 8.68 -43.67
C VAL A 310 -9.00 7.62 -42.56
N GLN A 311 -8.99 6.35 -42.94
CA GLN A 311 -8.92 5.22 -42.00
C GLN A 311 -7.68 5.30 -41.08
N LEU A 312 -6.54 5.76 -41.60
CA LEU A 312 -5.32 5.98 -40.82
C LEU A 312 -5.40 7.22 -39.92
N HIS A 313 -5.84 8.39 -40.42
CA HIS A 313 -5.95 9.61 -39.62
C HIS A 313 -6.93 9.43 -38.45
N VAL A 314 -8.07 8.76 -38.69
CA VAL A 314 -9.04 8.38 -37.65
C VAL A 314 -8.42 7.39 -36.65
N ALA A 315 -7.65 6.40 -37.11
CA ALA A 315 -6.96 5.48 -36.20
C ALA A 315 -5.90 6.19 -35.33
N LEU A 316 -5.15 7.16 -35.89
CA LEU A 316 -4.14 7.94 -35.16
C LEU A 316 -4.75 8.91 -34.14
N LEU A 317 -5.94 9.48 -34.42
CA LEU A 317 -6.71 10.30 -33.48
C LEU A 317 -7.01 9.54 -32.17
N TYR A 318 -7.44 8.28 -32.26
CA TYR A 318 -7.67 7.43 -31.10
C TYR A 318 -6.38 6.86 -30.51
N ASN A 319 -5.50 6.28 -31.35
CA ASN A 319 -4.24 5.67 -30.93
C ASN A 319 -3.09 5.97 -31.92
N SER A 320 -2.28 6.98 -31.60
CA SER A 320 -1.14 7.39 -32.43
C SER A 320 0.07 6.43 -32.41
N GLU A 321 0.01 5.33 -31.66
CA GLU A 321 1.05 4.27 -31.59
C GLU A 321 0.58 2.97 -32.28
N THR A 322 -0.30 3.07 -33.27
CA THR A 322 -0.77 1.89 -34.02
C THR A 322 0.37 1.29 -34.85
N SER A 323 0.65 0.00 -34.65
CA SER A 323 1.73 -0.71 -35.35
C SER A 323 1.35 -1.15 -36.77
N GLY A 324 2.32 -1.21 -37.67
CA GLY A 324 2.13 -1.67 -39.06
C GLY A 324 1.70 -0.59 -40.05
N ILE A 325 2.02 0.68 -39.78
CA ILE A 325 1.79 1.81 -40.70
C ILE A 325 2.86 1.76 -41.82
N PRO A 326 2.47 1.78 -43.11
CA PRO A 326 3.39 1.85 -44.24
C PRO A 326 4.33 3.05 -44.14
N LEU A 327 5.61 2.90 -44.54
CA LEU A 327 6.63 3.94 -44.42
C LEU A 327 6.23 5.27 -45.10
N SER A 328 5.54 5.21 -46.24
CA SER A 328 5.00 6.38 -46.96
C SER A 328 3.98 7.18 -46.15
N MET A 329 3.27 6.53 -45.22
CA MET A 329 2.16 7.10 -44.44
C MET A 329 2.54 7.33 -42.96
N GLN A 330 3.80 7.15 -42.56
CA GLN A 330 4.20 7.31 -41.17
C GLN A 330 4.23 8.80 -40.74
N PRO A 331 3.67 9.14 -39.56
CA PRO A 331 3.65 10.52 -39.08
C PRO A 331 5.07 10.97 -38.68
N LYS A 332 5.58 12.00 -39.36
CA LYS A 332 6.93 12.57 -39.10
C LYS A 332 7.12 13.08 -37.67
N LYS A 333 6.05 13.57 -37.03
CA LYS A 333 6.01 14.00 -35.62
C LYS A 333 5.09 13.07 -34.83
N LYS A 334 5.55 12.61 -33.66
CA LYS A 334 4.71 11.85 -32.71
C LYS A 334 3.64 12.76 -32.11
N THR A 335 2.36 12.40 -32.29
CA THR A 335 1.18 13.14 -31.79
C THR A 335 0.50 12.39 -30.65
N ARG A 336 -0.24 13.09 -29.78
CA ARG A 336 -0.94 12.47 -28.63
C ARG A 336 -2.44 12.33 -28.86
N GLY A 337 -2.84 11.19 -29.43
CA GLY A 337 -4.23 10.74 -29.50
C GLY A 337 -4.87 10.45 -28.14
N PHE A 338 -6.15 10.07 -28.12
CA PHE A 338 -6.90 9.85 -26.88
C PHE A 338 -6.28 8.79 -25.95
N VAL A 339 -5.84 7.64 -26.50
CA VAL A 339 -5.23 6.55 -25.72
C VAL A 339 -3.94 7.03 -25.01
N GLN A 340 -3.13 7.86 -25.67
CA GLN A 340 -1.91 8.45 -25.10
C GLN A 340 -2.19 9.36 -23.91
N ARG A 341 -3.34 10.05 -23.88
CA ARG A 341 -3.76 10.93 -22.76
C ARG A 341 -4.31 10.15 -21.56
N LEU A 342 -4.82 8.94 -21.80
CA LEU A 342 -5.39 8.09 -20.75
C LEU A 342 -4.32 7.20 -20.09
N LYS A 343 -3.39 6.64 -20.87
CA LYS A 343 -2.37 5.67 -20.40
C LYS A 343 -1.12 6.31 -19.80
N GLY A 344 -0.30 5.50 -19.12
CA GLY A 344 1.02 5.91 -18.60
C GLY A 344 0.99 6.64 -17.26
N LYS A 345 2.16 7.09 -16.77
CA LYS A 345 2.29 7.75 -15.46
C LYS A 345 1.63 9.14 -15.42
N GLN A 346 1.74 9.89 -16.52
CA GLN A 346 1.12 11.21 -16.71
C GLN A 346 -0.29 11.14 -17.33
N GLY A 347 -0.81 9.94 -17.61
CA GLY A 347 -2.17 9.76 -18.13
C GLY A 347 -3.23 9.96 -17.06
N ARG A 348 -4.45 10.33 -17.48
CA ARG A 348 -5.56 10.75 -16.60
C ARG A 348 -5.79 9.80 -15.41
N PHE A 349 -5.82 8.48 -15.64
CA PHE A 349 -6.08 7.51 -14.56
C PHE A 349 -5.07 7.57 -13.41
N ARG A 350 -3.80 7.88 -13.69
CA ARG A 350 -2.72 7.91 -12.68
C ARG A 350 -2.37 9.32 -12.20
N GLY A 351 -2.26 10.29 -13.11
CA GLY A 351 -1.77 11.64 -12.82
C GLY A 351 -2.84 12.68 -12.50
N ASN A 352 -4.13 12.36 -12.70
CA ASN A 352 -5.26 13.25 -12.39
C ASN A 352 -6.33 12.62 -11.49
N LEU A 353 -6.57 11.31 -11.61
CA LEU A 353 -7.62 10.62 -10.84
C LEU A 353 -7.06 9.94 -9.59
N SER A 354 -6.17 8.95 -9.72
CA SER A 354 -5.59 8.23 -8.57
C SER A 354 -4.68 9.10 -7.71
N GLY A 355 -4.01 10.07 -8.34
CA GLY A 355 -3.23 11.10 -7.68
C GLY A 355 -3.48 12.42 -8.38
N LYS A 356 -3.47 13.52 -7.63
CA LYS A 356 -3.62 14.89 -8.13
C LYS A 356 -2.85 15.85 -7.23
N ARG A 357 -2.56 17.05 -7.75
CA ARG A 357 -2.13 18.16 -6.90
C ARG A 357 -3.32 18.61 -6.04
N VAL A 358 -3.04 19.03 -4.81
CA VAL A 358 -4.04 19.49 -3.85
C VAL A 358 -3.59 20.82 -3.24
N ASP A 359 -4.55 21.73 -3.09
CA ASP A 359 -4.34 23.01 -2.41
C ASP A 359 -4.24 22.80 -0.89
N PHE A 360 -3.96 23.87 -0.15
CA PHE A 360 -3.73 23.82 1.31
C PHE A 360 -2.68 22.77 1.70
N SER A 361 -1.58 22.78 0.95
CA SER A 361 -0.39 21.97 1.20
C SER A 361 0.88 22.82 1.19
N GLY A 362 1.83 22.45 2.04
CA GLY A 362 3.15 23.07 2.15
C GLY A 362 4.26 22.03 2.16
N ARG A 363 5.47 22.42 1.79
CA ARG A 363 6.66 21.56 1.79
C ARG A 363 7.86 22.36 2.26
N THR A 364 8.64 21.81 3.19
CA THR A 364 9.85 22.46 3.71
C THR A 364 10.80 21.43 4.33
N VAL A 365 12.06 21.81 4.44
CA VAL A 365 13.11 21.06 5.15
C VAL A 365 12.70 20.79 6.60
N ILE A 366 12.99 19.58 7.08
CA ILE A 366 12.74 19.16 8.47
C ILE A 366 13.97 19.40 9.36
N SER A 367 13.73 19.51 10.67
CA SER A 367 14.77 19.65 11.69
C SER A 367 14.28 19.05 13.02
N PRO A 368 15.18 18.58 13.91
CA PRO A 368 14.79 17.99 15.19
C PRO A 368 14.26 19.04 16.17
N ASP A 369 13.31 18.65 17.03
CA ASP A 369 12.99 19.38 18.26
C ASP A 369 12.47 18.43 19.37
N PRO A 370 13.32 18.01 20.31
CA PRO A 370 12.96 17.05 21.35
C PRO A 370 12.02 17.65 22.41
N ASN A 371 11.82 18.98 22.41
CA ASN A 371 10.91 19.66 23.32
C ASN A 371 9.44 19.51 22.89
N MET A 372 9.19 19.22 21.61
CA MET A 372 7.86 18.94 21.10
C MET A 372 7.38 17.58 21.62
N ARG A 373 6.09 17.45 21.91
CA ARG A 373 5.50 16.11 22.12
C ARG A 373 5.55 15.32 20.81
N ILE A 374 5.48 13.99 20.93
CA ILE A 374 5.41 13.08 19.77
C ILE A 374 4.18 13.31 18.88
N ASP A 375 3.12 13.93 19.39
CA ASP A 375 1.90 14.28 18.66
C ASP A 375 1.87 15.74 18.16
N GLN A 376 3.00 16.45 18.20
CA GLN A 376 3.12 17.85 17.78
C GLN A 376 4.16 18.04 16.67
N VAL A 377 3.84 18.94 15.72
CA VAL A 377 4.75 19.41 14.68
C VAL A 377 4.81 20.93 14.72
N ALA A 378 6.03 21.48 14.79
CA ALA A 378 6.27 22.90 14.67
C ALA A 378 6.07 23.36 13.22
N VAL A 379 5.21 24.35 13.02
CA VAL A 379 4.90 24.94 11.73
C VAL A 379 5.46 26.37 11.66
N PRO A 380 6.20 26.73 10.60
CA PRO A 380 6.65 28.10 10.38
C PRO A 380 5.52 29.12 10.33
N ILE A 381 5.69 30.28 10.97
CA ILE A 381 4.73 31.39 10.93
C ILE A 381 4.38 31.85 9.50
N HIS A 382 5.33 31.75 8.56
CA HIS A 382 5.10 32.04 7.14
C HIS A 382 4.14 31.05 6.48
N VAL A 383 4.24 29.76 6.83
CA VAL A 383 3.33 28.71 6.37
C VAL A 383 1.96 28.89 7.03
N ALA A 384 1.93 29.14 8.35
CA ALA A 384 0.70 29.31 9.12
C ALA A 384 -0.17 30.51 8.67
N LYS A 385 0.44 31.63 8.23
CA LYS A 385 -0.29 32.78 7.65
C LYS A 385 -0.87 32.49 6.26
N THR A 386 -0.24 31.61 5.50
CA THR A 386 -0.67 31.26 4.12
C THR A 386 -1.74 30.16 4.13
N MET A 387 -1.54 29.15 4.97
CA MET A 387 -2.42 28.00 5.15
C MET A 387 -3.58 28.39 6.06
N THR A 388 -4.78 28.54 5.49
CA THR A 388 -5.97 28.94 6.24
C THR A 388 -6.91 27.79 6.51
N TYR A 389 -7.68 27.92 7.59
CA TYR A 389 -8.76 27.02 7.97
C TYR A 389 -10.12 27.74 7.88
N PRO A 390 -11.13 27.19 7.18
CA PRO A 390 -12.46 27.79 7.05
C PRO A 390 -13.30 27.54 8.30
N GLU A 391 -13.07 28.35 9.33
CA GLU A 391 -13.80 28.29 10.59
C GLU A 391 -15.21 28.90 10.44
N ARG A 392 -16.26 28.11 10.72
CA ARG A 392 -17.64 28.61 10.66
C ARG A 392 -18.00 29.33 11.97
N VAL A 393 -18.54 30.54 11.86
CA VAL A 393 -18.90 31.38 13.00
C VAL A 393 -20.11 30.80 13.73
N CYS A 394 -19.93 30.51 15.01
CA CYS A 394 -20.93 29.99 15.93
C CYS A 394 -20.91 30.81 17.24
N ALA A 395 -21.86 30.53 18.15
CA ALA A 395 -21.94 31.24 19.43
C ALA A 395 -20.67 31.13 20.29
N ALA A 396 -19.93 30.01 20.20
CA ALA A 396 -18.73 29.77 21.01
C ALA A 396 -17.47 30.47 20.46
N ASN A 397 -17.32 30.61 19.14
CA ASN A 397 -16.10 31.15 18.52
C ASN A 397 -16.23 32.61 18.03
N LEU A 398 -17.40 33.23 18.08
CA LEU A 398 -17.65 34.59 17.56
C LEU A 398 -16.63 35.64 18.06
N ALA A 399 -16.38 35.70 19.37
CA ALA A 399 -15.45 36.67 19.96
C ALA A 399 -13.99 36.45 19.49
N LEU A 400 -13.58 35.19 19.33
CA LEU A 400 -12.28 34.83 18.77
C LEU A 400 -12.20 35.25 17.30
N MET A 401 -13.22 34.92 16.49
CA MET A 401 -13.24 35.27 15.06
C MET A 401 -13.23 36.79 14.84
N GLN A 402 -13.98 37.55 15.64
CA GLN A 402 -13.91 39.03 15.61
C GLN A 402 -12.49 39.56 15.88
N THR A 403 -11.75 38.92 16.79
CA THR A 403 -10.38 39.29 17.12
C THR A 403 -9.41 38.97 15.98
N LEU A 404 -9.51 37.78 15.39
CA LEU A 404 -8.69 37.36 14.24
C LEU A 404 -8.93 38.23 12.99
N VAL A 405 -10.18 38.63 12.74
CA VAL A 405 -10.55 39.52 11.63
C VAL A 405 -10.02 40.94 11.83
N ARG A 406 -10.00 41.46 13.07
CA ARG A 406 -9.35 42.75 13.38
C ARG A 406 -7.84 42.70 13.13
N ASN A 407 -7.18 41.61 13.54
CA ASN A 407 -5.75 41.39 13.29
C ASN A 407 -5.42 41.34 11.78
N GLY A 408 -6.29 40.69 10.98
CA GLY A 408 -6.16 40.65 9.52
C GLY A 408 -5.06 39.72 9.01
N CYS A 409 -4.56 39.97 7.80
CA CYS A 409 -3.67 39.03 7.09
C CYS A 409 -2.22 39.03 7.61
N ASP A 410 -1.71 40.18 8.07
CA ASP A 410 -0.27 40.39 8.29
C ASP A 410 0.20 39.97 9.69
N VAL A 411 -0.69 39.94 10.68
CA VAL A 411 -0.40 39.56 12.07
C VAL A 411 -0.92 38.15 12.33
N HIS A 412 -0.09 37.30 12.95
CA HIS A 412 -0.52 36.00 13.46
C HIS A 412 -0.77 36.11 14.97
N PRO A 413 -1.87 35.54 15.51
CA PRO A 413 -2.95 34.86 14.79
C PRO A 413 -3.93 35.85 14.16
N GLY A 414 -4.33 35.60 12.90
CA GLY A 414 -5.19 36.48 12.12
C GLY A 414 -6.07 35.73 11.11
N ALA A 415 -6.54 36.41 10.07
CA ALA A 415 -7.41 35.85 9.03
C ALA A 415 -7.22 36.52 7.68
N ASN A 416 -7.38 35.76 6.59
CA ASN A 416 -7.17 36.26 5.23
C ASN A 416 -8.47 36.57 4.49
N PHE A 417 -9.49 35.73 4.60
CA PHE A 417 -10.76 35.88 3.87
C PHE A 417 -11.97 35.68 4.78
N ILE A 418 -13.11 36.23 4.36
CA ILE A 418 -14.43 35.95 4.94
C ILE A 418 -15.39 35.64 3.80
N LYS A 419 -16.15 34.55 3.93
CA LYS A 419 -17.25 34.22 3.05
C LYS A 419 -18.57 34.46 3.78
N ILE A 420 -19.35 35.41 3.29
CA ILE A 420 -20.65 35.77 3.86
C ILE A 420 -21.68 34.73 3.43
N GLN A 421 -22.40 34.10 4.37
CA GLN A 421 -23.30 32.99 4.01
C GLN A 421 -24.49 33.46 3.16
N SER A 422 -25.01 34.68 3.38
CA SER A 422 -26.20 35.17 2.67
C SER A 422 -25.95 35.60 1.21
N THR A 423 -24.74 35.99 0.85
CA THR A 423 -24.39 36.43 -0.52
C THR A 423 -23.46 35.46 -1.24
N GLY A 424 -22.81 34.54 -0.52
CA GLY A 424 -21.75 33.68 -1.05
C GLY A 424 -20.43 34.40 -1.38
N GLU A 425 -20.38 35.72 -1.23
CA GLU A 425 -19.26 36.58 -1.58
C GLU A 425 -18.05 36.33 -0.65
N ARG A 426 -16.86 36.16 -1.25
CA ARG A 426 -15.58 35.98 -0.53
C ARG A 426 -14.79 37.29 -0.51
N LYS A 427 -14.76 37.96 0.64
CA LYS A 427 -14.04 39.23 0.86
C LYS A 427 -12.62 38.97 1.35
N PHE A 428 -11.65 39.69 0.79
CA PHE A 428 -10.24 39.59 1.17
C PHE A 428 -9.88 40.68 2.19
N LEU A 429 -9.46 40.29 3.40
CA LEU A 429 -9.29 41.16 4.57
C LEU A 429 -8.10 42.13 4.50
N ARG A 430 -7.28 42.04 3.45
CA ARG A 430 -6.23 43.03 3.16
C ARG A 430 -6.82 44.39 2.75
N TYR A 431 -8.07 44.40 2.28
CA TYR A 431 -8.78 45.61 1.85
C TYR A 431 -10.04 45.85 2.69
N GLY A 432 -10.44 47.11 2.81
CA GLY A 432 -11.63 47.52 3.57
C GLY A 432 -11.40 47.66 5.08
N ASN A 433 -12.44 48.13 5.79
CA ASN A 433 -12.37 48.41 7.23
C ASN A 433 -12.64 47.14 8.05
N ARG A 434 -11.57 46.49 8.51
CA ARG A 434 -11.58 45.28 9.34
C ARG A 434 -12.45 45.38 10.60
N ASN A 435 -12.52 46.55 11.24
CA ASN A 435 -13.32 46.74 12.45
C ASN A 435 -14.83 46.68 12.16
N HIS A 436 -15.27 47.33 11.08
CA HIS A 436 -16.66 47.24 10.62
C HIS A 436 -17.01 45.80 10.22
N ILE A 437 -16.12 45.14 9.46
CA ILE A 437 -16.32 43.76 9.01
C ILE A 437 -16.46 42.80 10.20
N ALA A 438 -15.56 42.88 11.20
CA ALA A 438 -15.65 42.08 12.42
C ALA A 438 -16.97 42.30 13.18
N ASN A 439 -17.40 43.55 13.35
CA ASN A 439 -18.64 43.87 14.05
C ASN A 439 -19.90 43.43 13.27
N SER A 440 -19.79 43.23 11.95
CA SER A 440 -20.88 42.75 11.08
C SER A 440 -20.95 41.23 10.87
N LEU A 441 -20.01 40.46 11.45
CA LEU A 441 -20.02 38.98 11.41
C LEU A 441 -21.32 38.40 11.97
N ARG A 442 -21.90 37.43 11.27
CA ARG A 442 -23.12 36.73 11.67
C ARG A 442 -22.85 35.24 11.88
N PHE A 443 -23.73 34.57 12.63
CA PHE A 443 -23.70 33.12 12.73
C PHE A 443 -23.89 32.48 11.36
N GLY A 444 -23.04 31.49 11.05
CA GLY A 444 -23.04 30.78 9.78
C GLY A 444 -22.06 31.31 8.73
N ASP A 445 -21.59 32.56 8.85
CA ASP A 445 -20.47 33.08 8.04
C ASP A 445 -19.21 32.23 8.25
N VAL A 446 -18.30 32.23 7.27
CA VAL A 446 -17.05 31.45 7.33
C VAL A 446 -15.86 32.38 7.29
N VAL A 447 -14.99 32.28 8.30
CA VAL A 447 -13.74 33.05 8.41
C VAL A 447 -12.58 32.12 8.09
N GLU A 448 -11.84 32.43 7.04
CA GLU A 448 -10.59 31.75 6.69
C GLU A 448 -9.45 32.30 7.55
N ARG A 449 -9.41 31.83 8.81
CA ARG A 449 -8.37 32.15 9.78
C ARG A 449 -7.05 31.50 9.42
N HIS A 450 -5.94 32.07 9.89
CA HIS A 450 -4.63 31.42 9.85
C HIS A 450 -4.65 30.10 10.65
N MET A 451 -3.69 29.22 10.35
CA MET A 451 -3.40 28.07 11.20
C MET A 451 -2.94 28.54 12.58
N ILE A 452 -3.47 27.93 13.64
CA ILE A 452 -3.15 28.22 15.04
C ILE A 452 -2.64 26.98 15.76
N ASP A 453 -2.10 27.17 16.96
CA ASP A 453 -1.68 26.07 17.84
C ASP A 453 -2.87 25.14 18.15
N GLY A 454 -2.67 23.84 17.93
CA GLY A 454 -3.70 22.82 18.13
C GLY A 454 -4.54 22.49 16.89
N ASP A 455 -4.33 23.15 15.73
CA ASP A 455 -4.94 22.69 14.48
C ASP A 455 -4.41 21.31 14.06
N VAL A 456 -5.30 20.44 13.58
CA VAL A 456 -4.95 19.10 13.08
C VAL A 456 -4.34 19.23 11.69
N ILE A 457 -3.15 18.69 11.51
CA ILE A 457 -2.42 18.67 10.23
C ILE A 457 -1.98 17.25 9.88
N LEU A 458 -1.98 16.92 8.59
CA LEU A 458 -1.38 15.69 8.07
C LEU A 458 0.06 15.96 7.65
N PHE A 459 0.99 15.12 8.09
CA PHE A 459 2.42 15.24 7.81
C PHE A 459 2.92 13.96 7.14
N ASN A 460 3.65 14.10 6.03
CA ASN A 460 3.93 13.02 5.08
C ASN A 460 5.34 13.10 4.46
N ARG A 461 6.07 11.98 4.47
CA ARG A 461 7.34 11.83 3.74
C ARG A 461 7.14 11.08 2.42
N GLN A 462 7.79 11.59 1.37
CA GLN A 462 7.89 10.91 0.07
C GLN A 462 9.29 10.29 -0.06
N PRO A 463 9.44 9.02 -0.45
CA PRO A 463 8.40 8.06 -0.81
C PRO A 463 7.68 7.47 0.41
N SER A 464 6.37 7.21 0.27
CA SER A 464 5.55 6.60 1.32
C SER A 464 5.53 5.08 1.14
N LEU A 465 6.12 4.32 2.07
CA LEU A 465 6.27 2.86 1.98
C LEU A 465 5.18 2.08 2.73
N HIS A 466 4.56 2.66 3.75
CA HIS A 466 3.53 2.02 4.57
C HIS A 466 2.59 3.06 5.20
N LYS A 467 1.49 2.64 5.85
CA LYS A 467 0.48 3.58 6.38
C LYS A 467 1.07 4.69 7.26
N LEU A 468 2.08 4.38 8.08
CA LEU A 468 2.68 5.35 9.03
C LEU A 468 3.60 6.38 8.37
N SER A 469 3.82 6.31 7.05
CA SER A 469 4.58 7.36 6.33
C SER A 469 3.77 8.65 6.17
N ILE A 470 2.47 8.62 6.49
CA ILE A 470 1.59 9.78 6.70
C ILE A 470 0.88 9.63 8.06
N GLN A 471 0.95 10.66 8.90
CA GLN A 471 0.30 10.70 10.22
C GLN A 471 -0.31 12.08 10.49
N ALA A 472 -1.26 12.14 11.42
CA ALA A 472 -1.82 13.38 11.92
C ALA A 472 -1.11 13.85 13.20
N PHE A 473 -0.86 15.15 13.26
CA PHE A 473 -0.25 15.85 14.39
C PHE A 473 -1.01 17.14 14.69
N TYR A 474 -0.78 17.70 15.87
CA TYR A 474 -1.17 19.06 16.20
C TYR A 474 -0.10 20.06 15.73
N ALA A 475 -0.53 21.08 15.00
CA ALA A 475 0.31 22.21 14.63
C ALA A 475 0.71 23.02 15.87
N LYS A 476 1.94 23.54 15.88
CA LYS A 476 2.40 24.55 16.82
C LYS A 476 3.22 25.61 16.10
N VAL A 477 2.77 26.85 16.10
CA VAL A 477 3.33 27.90 15.25
C VAL A 477 4.61 28.45 15.88
N MET A 478 5.69 28.48 15.09
CA MET A 478 7.03 28.87 15.53
C MET A 478 7.66 29.85 14.52
N PRO A 479 8.61 30.72 14.93
CA PRO A 479 9.14 31.78 14.06
C PRO A 479 10.09 31.28 12.97
N ASN A 480 10.80 30.16 13.19
CA ASN A 480 11.76 29.61 12.21
C ASN A 480 11.05 29.10 10.94
N ARG A 481 11.83 28.87 9.88
CA ARG A 481 11.33 28.46 8.56
C ARG A 481 11.22 26.95 8.33
N THR A 482 11.79 26.10 9.18
CA THR A 482 11.75 24.64 9.03
C THR A 482 10.57 24.01 9.77
N PHE A 483 10.11 22.86 9.29
CA PHE A 483 9.25 21.98 10.09
C PHE A 483 10.10 21.33 11.19
N ARG A 484 9.55 21.19 12.41
CA ARG A 484 10.21 20.44 13.49
C ARG A 484 9.27 19.44 14.14
N PHE A 485 9.81 18.31 14.55
CA PHE A 485 9.06 17.28 15.26
C PHE A 485 10.00 16.46 16.15
N ASN A 486 9.42 15.72 17.08
CA ASN A 486 10.18 14.88 18.02
C ASN A 486 10.82 13.68 17.30
N GLU A 487 12.09 13.43 17.58
CA GLU A 487 12.93 12.47 16.87
C GLU A 487 12.52 11.01 17.13
N CYS A 488 11.75 10.74 18.19
CA CYS A 488 11.06 9.45 18.39
C CYS A 488 10.14 9.09 17.21
N CYS A 489 9.61 10.07 16.48
CA CYS A 489 8.73 9.88 15.33
C CYS A 489 9.49 9.75 13.99
N CYS A 490 10.82 9.79 13.98
CA CYS A 490 11.60 9.60 12.74
C CYS A 490 11.50 8.18 12.18
N GLY A 491 11.31 7.16 13.04
CA GLY A 491 11.19 5.75 12.64
C GLY A 491 10.11 5.51 11.57
N PRO A 492 8.84 5.92 11.79
CA PRO A 492 7.77 5.86 10.79
C PRO A 492 8.05 6.58 9.46
N PHE A 493 8.76 7.70 9.46
CA PHE A 493 9.07 8.42 8.22
C PHE A 493 10.36 7.92 7.53
N ASN A 494 11.18 7.15 8.25
CA ASN A 494 12.55 6.78 7.88
C ASN A 494 13.39 8.02 7.51
N ALA A 495 13.28 9.07 8.34
CA ALA A 495 13.90 10.39 8.14
C ALA A 495 15.08 10.61 9.10
N ASP A 496 16.11 11.32 8.64
CA ASP A 496 17.42 11.41 9.31
C ASP A 496 18.02 12.84 9.37
N PHE A 497 17.24 13.86 8.99
CA PHE A 497 17.57 15.30 9.12
C PHE A 497 18.83 15.77 8.37
N ASP A 498 19.16 15.14 7.24
CA ASP A 498 20.33 15.44 6.40
C ASP A 498 20.15 16.59 5.38
N GLY A 499 18.93 17.14 5.28
CA GLY A 499 18.48 18.01 4.19
C GLY A 499 17.10 17.63 3.65
N ASP A 500 16.61 16.45 4.04
CA ASP A 500 15.26 15.92 3.86
C ASP A 500 14.12 16.96 3.96
N GLU A 501 13.12 16.84 3.09
CA GLU A 501 11.93 17.69 3.06
C GLU A 501 10.65 16.86 3.22
N MET A 502 9.70 17.37 4.02
CA MET A 502 8.39 16.72 4.22
C MET A 502 7.23 17.63 3.81
N ASN A 503 6.10 17.00 3.48
CA ASN A 503 4.89 17.67 3.07
C ASN A 503 3.92 17.77 4.25
N LEU A 504 3.23 18.90 4.35
CA LEU A 504 2.18 19.19 5.31
C LEU A 504 0.89 19.47 4.53
N HIS A 505 -0.23 18.91 4.97
CA HIS A 505 -1.57 19.18 4.43
C HIS A 505 -2.51 19.60 5.57
N LEU A 506 -3.34 20.62 5.36
CA LEU A 506 -4.32 21.10 6.33
C LEU A 506 -5.74 20.68 5.91
N PRO A 507 -6.36 19.68 6.58
CA PRO A 507 -7.74 19.27 6.30
C PRO A 507 -8.71 20.45 6.45
N GLN A 508 -9.60 20.62 5.47
CA GLN A 508 -10.48 21.80 5.33
C GLN A 508 -11.90 21.59 5.88
N THR A 509 -12.24 20.38 6.36
CA THR A 509 -13.56 20.05 6.94
C THR A 509 -13.41 19.43 8.32
N GLU A 510 -14.40 19.62 9.19
CA GLU A 510 -14.39 19.08 10.56
C GLU A 510 -14.41 17.54 10.56
N GLU A 511 -15.15 16.92 9.65
CA GLU A 511 -15.16 15.45 9.46
C GLU A 511 -13.74 14.93 9.18
N ALA A 512 -13.03 15.53 8.22
CA ALA A 512 -11.67 15.13 7.87
C ALA A 512 -10.65 15.42 8.99
N LYS A 513 -10.85 16.48 9.79
CA LYS A 513 -10.04 16.74 10.99
C LYS A 513 -10.24 15.66 12.05
N ALA A 514 -11.50 15.29 12.32
CA ALA A 514 -11.87 14.28 13.31
C ALA A 514 -11.35 12.88 12.92
N GLU A 515 -11.52 12.47 11.66
CA GLU A 515 -10.96 11.20 11.15
C GLU A 515 -9.43 11.21 11.21
N ALA A 516 -8.78 12.29 10.76
CA ALA A 516 -7.33 12.40 10.77
C ALA A 516 -6.76 12.25 12.18
N ILE A 517 -7.24 13.00 13.17
CA ILE A 517 -6.66 12.94 14.52
C ILE A 517 -6.97 11.64 15.24
N THR A 518 -8.15 11.04 15.01
CA THR A 518 -8.59 9.82 15.70
C THR A 518 -7.93 8.56 15.11
N LEU A 519 -7.86 8.45 13.78
CA LEU A 519 -7.39 7.24 13.11
C LEU A 519 -5.93 7.33 12.66
N MET A 520 -5.48 8.52 12.23
CA MET A 520 -4.12 8.76 11.73
C MET A 520 -3.22 9.44 12.76
N GLY A 521 -3.73 9.78 13.94
CA GLY A 521 -2.97 10.43 15.01
C GLY A 521 -1.72 9.65 15.40
N SER A 522 -0.63 10.37 15.68
CA SER A 522 0.65 9.74 16.07
C SER A 522 0.53 8.85 17.32
N LYS A 523 -0.30 9.24 18.30
CA LYS A 523 -0.60 8.45 19.53
C LYS A 523 -1.20 7.07 19.21
N ALA A 524 -2.19 7.01 18.34
CA ALA A 524 -2.86 5.78 17.92
C ALA A 524 -1.98 4.90 17.00
N ASN A 525 -0.94 5.49 16.39
CA ASN A 525 -0.05 4.82 15.45
C ASN A 525 1.39 4.72 15.98
N ILE A 526 1.57 4.50 17.29
CA ILE A 526 2.86 4.14 17.89
C ILE A 526 3.33 2.77 17.40
N ILE A 527 2.39 1.83 17.21
CA ILE A 527 2.63 0.44 16.77
C ILE A 527 2.49 0.25 15.26
N THR A 528 3.30 -0.62 14.68
CA THR A 528 3.18 -1.03 13.27
C THR A 528 2.16 -2.15 13.08
N PRO A 529 1.28 -2.10 12.05
CA PRO A 529 0.29 -3.15 11.78
C PRO A 529 0.91 -4.45 11.25
N ARG A 530 2.21 -4.47 10.91
CA ARG A 530 2.87 -5.65 10.35
C ARG A 530 3.00 -6.79 11.37
N ASN A 531 3.36 -6.44 12.61
CA ASN A 531 3.71 -7.40 13.67
C ASN A 531 3.32 -6.94 15.07
N GLY A 532 2.73 -5.73 15.23
CA GLY A 532 2.33 -5.20 16.53
C GLY A 532 3.49 -4.72 17.41
N GLU A 533 4.66 -4.42 16.83
CA GLU A 533 5.79 -3.82 17.55
C GLU A 533 5.72 -2.28 17.57
N PRO A 534 6.31 -1.61 18.58
CA PRO A 534 6.43 -0.16 18.59
C PRO A 534 7.44 0.32 17.54
N LEU A 535 6.99 1.25 16.69
CA LEU A 535 7.81 1.92 15.68
C LEU A 535 8.23 3.33 16.13
N ILE A 536 7.34 4.03 16.85
CA ILE A 536 7.66 5.26 17.59
C ILE A 536 8.24 4.85 18.95
N ALA A 537 9.53 5.07 19.15
CA ALA A 537 10.26 4.60 20.32
C ALA A 537 11.51 5.48 20.56
N ALA A 538 12.33 5.13 21.57
CA ALA A 538 13.61 5.80 21.77
C ALA A 538 14.56 5.57 20.58
N ILE A 539 15.26 6.62 20.16
CA ILE A 539 16.29 6.58 19.11
C ILE A 539 17.68 6.85 19.67
N GLN A 540 18.71 6.60 18.86
CA GLN A 540 20.15 6.93 19.05
C GLN A 540 20.51 7.53 20.43
N ASP A 541 20.52 8.86 20.56
CA ASP A 541 21.02 9.54 21.77
C ASP A 541 20.11 9.37 23.00
N PHE A 542 18.81 9.12 22.82
CA PHE A 542 17.91 8.80 23.93
C PHE A 542 18.25 7.42 24.52
N ILE A 543 18.61 6.45 23.68
CA ILE A 543 19.09 5.13 24.13
C ILE A 543 20.47 5.27 24.81
N THR A 544 21.42 6.00 24.22
CA THR A 544 22.74 6.23 24.82
C THR A 544 22.63 6.93 26.17
N GLY A 545 21.83 8.01 26.26
CA GLY A 545 21.62 8.77 27.48
C GLY A 545 20.91 7.95 28.58
N ALA A 546 19.92 7.14 28.22
CA ALA A 546 19.26 6.24 29.19
C ALA A 546 20.17 5.11 29.66
N TYR A 547 20.98 4.53 28.77
CA TYR A 547 21.97 3.51 29.11
C TYR A 547 22.99 4.05 30.12
N LEU A 548 23.68 5.15 29.78
CA LEU A 548 24.66 5.80 30.66
C LEU A 548 24.04 6.18 32.01
N MET A 549 22.86 6.80 32.01
CA MET A 549 22.16 7.18 33.24
C MET A 549 21.82 5.98 34.13
N THR A 550 21.56 4.80 33.57
CA THR A 550 21.17 3.60 34.35
C THR A 550 22.34 2.69 34.73
N GLN A 551 23.58 3.08 34.46
CA GLN A 551 24.78 2.35 34.89
C GLN A 551 24.89 2.26 36.43
N LYS A 552 25.60 1.24 36.93
CA LYS A 552 25.68 0.91 38.38
C LYS A 552 26.48 1.91 39.20
N ASP A 553 27.40 2.62 38.55
CA ASP A 553 28.33 3.62 39.09
C ASP A 553 27.79 5.06 39.04
N VAL A 554 26.66 5.31 38.37
CA VAL A 554 26.04 6.64 38.30
C VAL A 554 25.22 6.95 39.56
N PHE A 555 25.87 7.70 40.44
CA PHE A 555 25.26 8.31 41.63
C PHE A 555 25.10 9.81 41.48
N MET A 556 23.95 10.33 41.92
CA MET A 556 23.60 11.74 41.88
C MET A 556 23.30 12.25 43.29
N ASP A 557 23.77 13.44 43.60
CA ASP A 557 23.35 14.16 44.80
C ASP A 557 21.93 14.72 44.62
N ARG A 558 21.37 15.31 45.68
CA ARG A 558 20.02 15.89 45.62
C ARG A 558 19.92 17.02 44.59
N SER A 559 20.94 17.87 44.46
CA SER A 559 20.89 19.01 43.55
C SER A 559 20.89 18.56 42.09
N LYS A 560 21.78 17.65 41.69
CA LYS A 560 21.85 17.13 40.33
C LYS A 560 20.62 16.32 39.97
N ALA A 561 20.14 15.46 40.88
CA ALA A 561 18.90 14.71 40.67
C ALA A 561 17.70 15.65 40.45
N CYS A 562 17.49 16.63 41.33
CA CYS A 562 16.41 17.61 41.17
C CYS A 562 16.54 18.44 39.89
N GLN A 563 17.74 18.83 39.48
CA GLN A 563 17.97 19.58 38.24
C GLN A 563 17.59 18.77 37.00
N ILE A 564 18.04 17.50 36.92
CA ILE A 564 17.71 16.60 35.80
C ILE A 564 16.20 16.33 35.74
N ILE A 565 15.58 16.04 36.88
CA ILE A 565 14.13 15.78 36.96
C ILE A 565 13.33 17.03 36.54
N SER A 566 13.79 18.24 36.89
CA SER A 566 13.09 19.49 36.55
C SER A 566 12.98 19.73 35.03
N SER A 567 13.83 19.12 34.20
CA SER A 567 13.74 19.20 32.74
C SER A 567 12.42 18.65 32.16
N MET A 568 11.73 17.77 32.90
CA MET A 568 10.44 17.20 32.47
C MET A 568 9.22 18.05 32.87
N LEU A 569 9.37 19.03 33.77
CA LEU A 569 8.28 19.85 34.32
C LEU A 569 7.86 20.99 33.38
N VAL A 570 7.39 20.65 32.18
CA VAL A 570 7.06 21.63 31.13
C VAL A 570 5.74 21.31 30.44
N GLY A 571 5.03 22.34 29.99
CA GLY A 571 3.71 22.20 29.37
C GLY A 571 2.69 21.65 30.37
N LYS A 572 2.01 20.55 30.01
CA LYS A 572 1.07 19.84 30.89
C LYS A 572 1.69 19.42 32.24
N ASP A 573 2.98 19.08 32.24
CA ASP A 573 3.68 18.56 33.42
C ASP A 573 4.25 19.70 34.30
N ALA A 574 4.07 20.99 33.94
CA ALA A 574 4.58 22.13 34.71
C ALA A 574 3.95 22.27 36.11
N GLY A 575 2.66 21.89 36.26
CA GLY A 575 1.95 21.85 37.54
C GLY A 575 2.13 20.54 38.32
N LEU A 576 2.97 19.62 37.83
CA LEU A 576 3.07 18.27 38.37
C LEU A 576 3.94 18.22 39.63
N LYS A 577 3.32 18.01 40.79
CA LYS A 577 4.09 17.64 41.99
C LYS A 577 4.80 16.30 41.75
N ILE A 578 6.11 16.27 42.01
CA ILE A 578 6.95 15.07 42.03
C ILE A 578 7.11 14.60 43.48
N ASP A 579 7.03 13.29 43.70
CA ASP A 579 7.38 12.66 44.99
C ASP A 579 8.78 12.01 44.86
N LEU A 580 9.84 12.72 45.24
CA LEU A 580 11.22 12.21 45.18
C LEU A 580 11.38 10.95 46.08
N PRO A 581 11.95 9.83 45.59
CA PRO A 581 12.14 8.62 46.38
C PRO A 581 13.21 8.82 47.47
N PRO A 582 13.26 7.93 48.50
CA PRO A 582 14.37 7.92 49.43
C PRO A 582 15.70 7.66 48.69
N PRO A 583 16.83 8.26 49.13
CA PRO A 583 18.13 8.01 48.52
C PRO A 583 18.52 6.53 48.70
N ALA A 584 19.20 5.96 47.70
CA ALA A 584 19.72 4.59 47.76
C ALA A 584 20.81 4.45 48.83
N ILE A 585 21.66 5.47 49.00
CA ILE A 585 22.70 5.53 50.02
C ILE A 585 22.35 6.63 51.02
N TRP A 586 22.33 6.31 52.31
CA TRP A 586 22.01 7.26 53.39
C TRP A 586 23.23 7.82 54.11
N LYS A 587 24.28 7.00 54.25
CA LYS A 587 25.61 7.33 54.78
C LYS A 587 26.65 6.64 53.89
N PRO A 588 27.83 7.24 53.61
CA PRO A 588 28.33 8.49 54.17
C PRO A 588 27.64 9.75 53.63
N VAL A 589 27.16 9.72 52.38
CA VAL A 589 26.45 10.83 51.72
C VAL A 589 25.11 10.37 51.16
N ARG A 590 24.15 11.30 51.03
CA ARG A 590 22.83 11.03 50.47
C ARG A 590 22.88 11.02 48.94
N LEU A 591 22.88 9.83 48.35
CA LEU A 591 22.98 9.63 46.91
C LEU A 591 21.79 8.84 46.36
N TRP A 592 21.31 9.28 45.19
CA TRP A 592 20.31 8.59 44.38
C TRP A 592 21.02 7.89 43.22
N THR A 593 20.57 6.70 42.84
CA THR A 593 21.05 6.06 41.60
C THR A 593 20.32 6.63 40.40
N GLY A 594 20.95 6.65 39.23
CA GLY A 594 20.25 7.08 38.00
C GLY A 594 19.06 6.19 37.64
N LYS A 595 19.03 4.92 38.07
CA LYS A 595 17.84 4.04 38.02
C LYS A 595 16.63 4.62 38.80
N GLN A 596 16.86 5.21 39.97
CA GLN A 596 15.80 5.91 40.74
C GLN A 596 15.32 7.18 40.03
N VAL A 597 16.22 7.94 39.40
CA VAL A 597 15.86 9.12 38.62
C VAL A 597 15.02 8.74 37.39
N PHE A 598 15.40 7.67 36.69
CA PHE A 598 14.64 7.16 35.54
C PHE A 598 13.25 6.64 35.94
N SER A 599 13.10 6.00 37.10
CA SER A 599 11.78 5.48 37.54
C SER A 599 10.69 6.56 37.63
N LEU A 600 11.06 7.80 37.96
CA LEU A 600 10.15 8.95 38.02
C LEU A 600 9.57 9.37 36.65
N LEU A 601 10.21 8.99 35.54
CA LEU A 601 9.69 9.19 34.19
C LEU A 601 8.38 8.41 33.98
N MET A 602 8.38 7.15 34.42
CA MET A 602 7.21 6.26 34.38
C MET A 602 6.17 6.68 35.42
N LYS A 603 6.61 6.97 36.65
CA LYS A 603 5.72 7.28 37.77
C LYS A 603 6.25 8.46 38.61
N PRO A 604 5.90 9.71 38.25
CA PRO A 604 6.45 10.90 38.90
C PRO A 604 5.89 11.18 40.31
N ASN A 605 4.72 10.64 40.64
CA ASN A 605 4.09 10.81 41.95
C ASN A 605 3.19 9.64 42.34
N LYS A 606 2.75 9.63 43.61
CA LYS A 606 1.87 8.58 44.16
C LYS A 606 0.44 8.60 43.60
N LYS A 607 0.01 9.72 42.99
CA LYS A 607 -1.30 9.84 42.33
C LYS A 607 -1.32 9.17 40.95
N CYS A 608 -0.16 9.05 40.30
CA CYS A 608 -0.03 8.38 39.01
C CYS A 608 -0.32 6.87 39.16
N GLU A 609 -1.31 6.40 38.41
CA GLU A 609 -1.77 5.00 38.47
C GLU A 609 -0.83 4.01 37.77
N VAL A 610 0.09 4.53 36.93
CA VAL A 610 1.04 3.74 36.13
C VAL A 610 1.96 2.92 37.04
N LYS A 611 1.75 1.60 37.04
CA LYS A 611 2.54 0.56 37.72
C LYS A 611 2.99 -0.47 36.69
N VAL A 612 4.06 -0.18 35.97
CA VAL A 612 4.64 -1.09 34.99
C VAL A 612 5.35 -2.22 35.73
N ASN A 613 5.17 -3.45 35.24
CA ASN A 613 5.86 -4.64 35.70
C ASN A 613 6.44 -5.36 34.48
N LEU A 614 7.75 -5.63 34.50
CA LEU A 614 8.50 -6.21 33.40
C LEU A 614 9.69 -7.00 33.94
N ARG A 615 9.96 -8.18 33.38
CA ARG A 615 11.23 -8.90 33.52
C ARG A 615 11.68 -9.32 32.13
N THR A 616 12.84 -8.83 31.67
CA THR A 616 13.32 -9.11 30.31
C THR A 616 14.85 -9.11 30.23
N LYS A 617 15.38 -9.86 29.26
CA LYS A 617 16.80 -9.86 28.91
C LYS A 617 17.12 -8.57 28.15
N GLY A 618 18.24 -7.93 28.50
CA GLY A 618 18.89 -6.92 27.68
C GLY A 618 19.79 -7.55 26.61
N LYS A 619 20.37 -6.71 25.76
CA LYS A 619 21.16 -7.11 24.58
C LYS A 619 22.44 -7.89 24.92
N ASN A 620 23.07 -7.57 26.05
CA ASN A 620 24.35 -8.17 26.49
C ASN A 620 24.17 -9.15 27.66
N TYR A 621 22.98 -9.75 27.77
CA TYR A 621 22.66 -10.77 28.77
C TYR A 621 23.57 -12.00 28.64
N THR A 622 24.12 -12.48 29.75
CA THR A 622 24.96 -13.68 29.81
C THR A 622 24.20 -14.86 30.41
N ARG A 623 24.14 -14.96 31.75
CA ARG A 623 23.52 -16.03 32.53
C ARG A 623 22.93 -15.45 33.84
N ASP A 624 22.28 -16.30 34.62
CA ASP A 624 21.87 -16.05 36.01
C ASP A 624 20.85 -14.92 36.24
N GLU A 625 20.01 -14.63 35.24
CA GLU A 625 18.89 -13.68 35.28
C GLU A 625 19.27 -12.34 35.95
N ASP A 626 18.61 -11.98 37.05
CA ASP A 626 18.81 -10.75 37.83
C ASP A 626 20.26 -10.57 38.35
N LEU A 627 21.03 -11.66 38.49
CA LEU A 627 22.40 -11.69 39.00
C LEU A 627 23.47 -11.67 37.89
N CYS A 628 23.06 -11.50 36.62
CA CYS A 628 23.93 -11.35 35.46
C CYS A 628 25.10 -10.38 35.71
N SER A 629 26.34 -10.86 35.48
CA SER A 629 27.59 -10.09 35.67
C SER A 629 27.61 -8.72 35.00
N ASN A 630 26.98 -8.62 33.82
CA ASN A 630 26.90 -7.40 33.02
C ASN A 630 25.73 -6.45 33.39
N ASP A 631 24.92 -6.75 34.41
CA ASP A 631 23.65 -6.03 34.71
C ASP A 631 22.74 -5.89 33.48
N SER A 632 22.61 -6.95 32.68
CA SER A 632 21.85 -6.93 31.42
C SER A 632 20.58 -7.79 31.48
N PHE A 633 19.96 -7.85 32.66
CA PHE A 633 18.60 -8.36 32.85
C PHE A 633 17.80 -7.29 33.58
N VAL A 634 16.71 -6.83 32.98
CA VAL A 634 15.94 -5.67 33.43
C VAL A 634 14.71 -6.14 34.17
N VAL A 635 14.64 -5.79 35.46
CA VAL A 635 13.46 -6.00 36.32
C VAL A 635 12.88 -4.67 36.72
N ILE A 636 11.62 -4.46 36.33
CA ILE A 636 10.80 -3.32 36.74
C ILE A 636 9.65 -3.86 37.58
N HIS A 637 9.49 -3.32 38.78
CA HIS A 637 8.44 -3.68 39.70
C HIS A 637 7.69 -2.42 40.14
N ASN A 638 6.38 -2.35 39.91
CA ASN A 638 5.54 -1.21 40.28
C ASN A 638 6.04 0.17 39.78
N SER A 639 6.61 0.20 38.56
CA SER A 639 7.31 1.34 37.93
C SER A 639 8.66 1.74 38.54
N GLU A 640 9.26 0.90 39.40
CA GLU A 640 10.61 1.09 39.95
C GLU A 640 11.59 0.11 39.30
N ILE A 641 12.77 0.59 38.89
CA ILE A 641 13.80 -0.25 38.23
C ILE A 641 14.70 -0.86 39.30
N MET A 642 14.67 -2.18 39.43
CA MET A 642 15.39 -2.92 40.47
C MET A 642 16.82 -3.27 40.04
N CYS A 643 16.96 -3.83 38.84
CA CYS A 643 18.23 -4.19 38.22
C CYS A 643 18.15 -4.02 36.69
N GLY A 644 19.31 -4.06 36.02
CA GLY A 644 19.41 -3.98 34.57
C GLY A 644 19.68 -2.58 34.00
N TYR A 645 20.52 -2.51 32.98
CA TYR A 645 20.70 -1.32 32.14
C TYR A 645 19.60 -1.19 31.09
N LEU A 646 19.18 0.05 30.81
CA LEU A 646 18.24 0.34 29.74
C LEU A 646 18.95 0.47 28.40
N ASP A 647 18.41 -0.18 27.38
CA ASP A 647 19.04 -0.43 26.10
C ASP A 647 18.00 -0.41 24.96
N LYS A 648 18.44 -0.69 23.72
CA LYS A 648 17.52 -0.79 22.58
C LYS A 648 16.45 -1.88 22.76
N ALA A 649 16.73 -2.99 23.45
CA ALA A 649 15.77 -4.06 23.65
C ALA A 649 14.60 -3.67 24.59
N THR A 650 14.84 -2.69 25.48
CA THR A 650 13.88 -2.23 26.49
C THR A 650 13.25 -0.87 26.21
N LEU A 651 13.91 0.02 25.47
CA LEU A 651 13.42 1.37 25.12
C LEU A 651 13.20 1.62 23.62
N GLY A 652 13.87 0.87 22.76
CA GLY A 652 13.92 1.12 21.32
C GLY A 652 12.81 0.44 20.51
N SER A 653 12.85 0.63 19.20
CA SER A 653 11.94 -0.02 18.25
C SER A 653 12.38 -1.44 17.87
N GLY A 654 11.41 -2.28 17.49
CA GLY A 654 11.64 -3.67 17.04
C GLY A 654 11.54 -4.74 18.13
N SER A 655 10.88 -4.46 19.26
CA SER A 655 10.59 -5.45 20.31
C SER A 655 9.30 -5.09 21.06
N LYS A 656 8.48 -6.12 21.34
CA LYS A 656 7.27 -5.99 22.19
C LYS A 656 7.58 -5.91 23.68
N LYS A 657 8.80 -6.29 24.10
CA LYS A 657 9.23 -6.34 25.52
C LYS A 657 9.75 -5.01 26.04
N THR A 658 9.22 -3.91 25.51
CA THR A 658 9.68 -2.54 25.81
C THR A 658 8.78 -1.86 26.81
N ILE A 659 9.36 -0.94 27.59
CA ILE A 659 8.66 -0.20 28.64
C ILE A 659 7.47 0.57 28.07
N PHE A 660 7.67 1.27 26.95
CA PHE A 660 6.63 2.07 26.31
C PHE A 660 5.51 1.22 25.71
N TYR A 661 5.81 0.02 25.19
CA TYR A 661 4.78 -0.91 24.72
C TYR A 661 3.88 -1.38 25.87
N HIS A 662 4.46 -1.70 27.02
CA HIS A 662 3.69 -2.10 28.20
C HIS A 662 2.88 -0.94 28.80
N ILE A 663 3.40 0.29 28.81
CA ILE A 663 2.61 1.47 29.20
C ILE A 663 1.42 1.65 28.24
N LEU A 664 1.66 1.60 26.92
CA LEU A 664 0.64 1.70 25.88
C LEU A 664 -0.47 0.63 26.05
N ARG A 665 -0.10 -0.63 26.29
CA ARG A 665 -1.04 -1.76 26.44
C ARG A 665 -1.82 -1.75 27.75
N ASP A 666 -1.19 -1.36 28.85
CA ASP A 666 -1.82 -1.43 30.18
C ASP A 666 -2.61 -0.16 30.49
N TYR A 667 -2.05 1.02 30.19
CA TYR A 667 -2.52 2.34 30.62
C TYR A 667 -2.96 3.27 29.47
N GLY A 668 -2.85 2.82 28.22
CA GLY A 668 -3.33 3.54 27.04
C GLY A 668 -2.32 4.49 26.39
N GLU A 669 -2.73 5.03 25.24
CA GLU A 669 -1.87 5.79 24.33
C GLU A 669 -1.31 7.08 24.93
N GLU A 670 -2.10 7.77 25.76
CA GLU A 670 -1.68 9.04 26.36
C GLU A 670 -0.54 8.83 27.36
N ALA A 671 -0.63 7.80 28.20
CA ALA A 671 0.44 7.45 29.15
C ALA A 671 1.74 7.07 28.40
N GLY A 672 1.63 6.36 27.27
CA GLY A 672 2.77 6.01 26.42
C GLY A 672 3.43 7.23 25.78
N ALA A 673 2.63 8.10 25.15
CA ALA A 673 3.08 9.35 24.54
C ALA A 673 3.71 10.30 25.57
N ASP A 674 3.14 10.36 26.77
CA ASP A 674 3.63 11.14 27.89
C ASP A 674 5.01 10.66 28.35
N ALA A 675 5.18 9.36 28.57
CA ALA A 675 6.45 8.76 28.97
C ALA A 675 7.55 8.99 27.92
N LEU A 676 7.24 8.83 26.62
CA LEU A 676 8.17 9.14 25.52
C LEU A 676 8.56 10.62 25.50
N SER A 677 7.60 11.55 25.68
CA SER A 677 7.89 12.99 25.72
C SER A 677 8.75 13.42 26.91
N ARG A 678 8.68 12.70 28.04
CA ARG A 678 9.57 12.91 29.20
C ARG A 678 10.97 12.35 28.93
N LEU A 679 11.09 11.19 28.29
CA LEU A 679 12.38 10.61 27.87
C LEU A 679 13.17 11.59 26.99
N ALA A 680 12.52 12.13 25.96
CA ALA A 680 13.13 13.05 24.99
C ALA A 680 13.69 14.33 25.64
N ARG A 681 13.25 14.69 26.86
CA ARG A 681 13.74 15.84 27.62
C ARG A 681 14.84 15.47 28.61
N ILE A 682 14.64 14.41 29.39
CA ILE A 682 15.58 13.98 30.44
C ILE A 682 16.89 13.47 29.83
N CYS A 683 16.84 12.68 28.76
CA CYS A 683 18.04 12.08 28.18
C CYS A 683 19.03 13.13 27.62
N PRO A 684 18.62 14.13 26.81
CA PRO A 684 19.52 15.22 26.40
C PRO A 684 20.00 16.10 27.55
N ALA A 685 19.15 16.39 28.54
CA ALA A 685 19.54 17.15 29.73
C ALA A 685 20.61 16.42 30.56
N PHE A 686 20.54 15.09 30.67
CA PHE A 686 21.58 14.28 31.29
C PHE A 686 22.85 14.22 30.42
N LEU A 687 22.72 13.91 29.13
CA LEU A 687 23.84 13.67 28.22
C LEU A 687 24.70 14.93 28.01
N SER A 688 24.06 16.10 27.85
CA SER A 688 24.75 17.40 27.76
C SER A 688 25.50 17.79 29.04
N HIS A 689 25.06 17.30 30.20
CA HIS A 689 25.73 17.51 31.48
C HIS A 689 26.83 16.48 31.79
N HIS A 690 26.69 15.26 31.30
CA HIS A 690 27.68 14.19 31.47
C HIS A 690 28.86 14.36 30.51
N GLY A 691 28.58 14.80 29.28
CA GLY A 691 29.52 14.74 28.17
C GLY A 691 29.60 13.32 27.60
N PHE A 692 29.47 13.22 26.29
CA PHE A 692 29.70 11.98 25.54
C PHE A 692 30.31 12.37 24.19
N SER A 693 31.49 11.82 23.89
CA SER A 693 32.27 12.18 22.71
C SER A 693 33.02 10.95 22.21
N ILE A 694 33.22 10.88 20.90
CA ILE A 694 34.11 9.90 20.26
C ILE A 694 35.44 10.59 19.92
N GLY A 695 36.56 10.00 20.34
CA GLY A 695 37.91 10.46 20.02
C GLY A 695 38.62 9.56 19.02
N ILE A 696 39.81 9.97 18.56
CA ILE A 696 40.67 9.10 17.76
C ILE A 696 41.24 7.93 18.59
N GLY A 697 41.52 8.17 19.88
CA GLY A 697 42.00 7.14 20.82
C GLY A 697 41.00 6.02 21.11
N ASP A 698 39.70 6.25 20.89
CA ASP A 698 38.64 5.24 21.01
C ASP A 698 38.74 4.13 19.93
N VAL A 699 39.46 4.43 18.85
CA VAL A 699 39.62 3.56 17.67
C VAL A 699 41.09 3.21 17.36
N THR A 700 42.04 3.69 18.17
CA THR A 700 43.44 3.29 18.10
C THR A 700 43.58 1.83 18.61
N PRO A 701 44.13 0.89 17.81
CA PRO A 701 44.44 -0.45 18.27
C PRO A 701 45.64 -0.41 19.24
N GLY A 702 45.54 -1.13 20.36
CA GLY A 702 46.69 -1.34 21.25
C GLY A 702 47.69 -2.35 20.68
N GLU A 703 48.89 -2.38 21.26
CA GLU A 703 49.98 -3.25 20.80
C GLU A 703 49.66 -4.75 20.92
N GLY A 704 48.80 -5.13 21.88
CA GLY A 704 48.30 -6.49 22.05
C GLY A 704 47.50 -6.94 20.83
N LEU A 705 46.52 -6.11 20.42
CA LEU A 705 45.70 -6.35 19.26
C LEU A 705 46.52 -6.40 17.97
N ILE A 706 47.51 -5.50 17.80
CA ILE A 706 48.38 -5.49 16.61
C ILE A 706 49.15 -6.81 16.48
N ARG A 707 49.78 -7.29 17.57
CA ARG A 707 50.50 -8.56 17.59
C ARG A 707 49.58 -9.76 17.36
N SER A 708 48.42 -9.77 18.01
CA SER A 708 47.39 -10.81 17.85
C SER A 708 46.89 -10.88 16.40
N LYS A 709 46.56 -9.73 15.81
CA LYS A 709 46.15 -9.57 14.40
C LYS A 709 47.18 -10.12 13.43
N GLN A 710 48.46 -9.77 13.59
CA GLN A 710 49.53 -10.27 12.72
C GLN A 710 49.65 -11.80 12.78
N ASN A 711 49.60 -12.38 13.98
CA ASN A 711 49.64 -13.84 14.15
C ASN A 711 48.43 -14.53 13.50
N LEU A 712 47.22 -13.96 13.62
CA LEU A 712 46.01 -14.47 12.99
C LEU A 712 46.06 -14.39 11.46
N LEU A 713 46.54 -13.26 10.91
CA LEU A 713 46.69 -13.07 9.47
C LEU A 713 47.71 -14.05 8.87
N ASN A 714 48.90 -14.16 9.47
CA ASN A 714 49.94 -15.06 8.99
C ASN A 714 49.47 -16.52 8.98
N LYS A 715 48.78 -16.96 10.03
CA LYS A 715 48.21 -18.31 10.10
C LYS A 715 47.11 -18.53 9.05
N GLY A 716 46.19 -17.58 8.91
CA GLY A 716 45.07 -17.69 7.98
C GLY A 716 45.49 -17.64 6.51
N TYR A 717 46.49 -16.82 6.16
CA TYR A 717 47.09 -16.80 4.83
C TYR A 717 47.81 -18.10 4.52
N PHE A 718 48.65 -18.61 5.44
CA PHE A 718 49.32 -19.90 5.27
C PHE A 718 48.33 -21.04 4.95
N THR A 719 47.20 -21.14 5.66
CA THR A 719 46.16 -22.13 5.38
C THR A 719 45.43 -21.88 4.05
N CYS A 720 45.28 -20.63 3.60
CA CYS A 720 44.76 -20.35 2.26
C CYS A 720 45.76 -20.77 1.16
N ASP A 721 47.05 -20.54 1.37
CA ASP A 721 48.12 -20.91 0.44
C ASP A 721 48.24 -22.44 0.33
N GLU A 722 48.05 -23.17 1.44
CA GLU A 722 47.92 -24.64 1.43
C GLU A 722 46.74 -25.10 0.56
N TYR A 723 45.55 -24.50 0.70
CA TYR A 723 44.40 -24.87 -0.15
C TYR A 723 44.59 -24.50 -1.63
N ILE A 724 45.34 -23.44 -1.93
CA ILE A 724 45.70 -23.08 -3.30
C ILE A 724 46.67 -24.13 -3.88
N ARG A 725 47.68 -24.57 -3.10
CA ARG A 725 48.56 -25.67 -3.51
C ARG A 725 47.81 -26.98 -3.72
N ASP A 726 46.93 -27.37 -2.80
CA ASP A 726 46.10 -28.58 -2.94
C ASP A 726 45.22 -28.53 -4.21
N PHE A 727 44.80 -27.33 -4.62
CA PHE A 727 44.07 -27.12 -5.87
C PHE A 727 44.97 -27.22 -7.10
N GLU A 728 46.17 -26.63 -7.07
CA GLU A 728 47.16 -26.72 -8.16
C GLU A 728 47.70 -28.14 -8.36
N GLU A 729 47.82 -28.93 -7.29
CA GLU A 729 48.19 -30.34 -7.30
C GLU A 729 47.02 -31.28 -7.65
N GLY A 730 45.78 -30.78 -7.72
CA GLY A 730 44.57 -31.58 -7.99
C GLY A 730 44.19 -32.54 -6.86
N THR A 731 44.68 -32.31 -5.64
CA THR A 731 44.41 -33.14 -4.44
C THR A 731 43.24 -32.62 -3.61
N LEU A 732 42.72 -31.42 -3.91
CA LEU A 732 41.62 -30.77 -3.20
C LEU A 732 40.29 -31.55 -3.37
N GLN A 733 39.87 -32.25 -2.31
CA GLN A 733 38.56 -32.92 -2.31
C GLN A 733 37.39 -31.92 -2.50
N PRO A 734 36.54 -32.09 -3.55
CA PRO A 734 35.40 -31.23 -3.81
C PRO A 734 34.25 -31.46 -2.81
N GLN A 735 33.50 -30.40 -2.49
CA GLN A 735 32.30 -30.50 -1.67
C GLN A 735 31.10 -31.00 -2.50
N PRO A 736 30.12 -31.71 -1.89
CA PRO A 736 28.96 -32.23 -2.60
C PRO A 736 28.18 -31.13 -3.33
N GLY A 737 28.07 -31.23 -4.65
CA GLY A 737 27.35 -30.26 -5.48
C GLY A 737 28.16 -29.01 -5.87
N CYS A 738 29.44 -28.93 -5.52
CA CYS A 738 30.35 -27.86 -5.94
C CYS A 738 31.42 -28.39 -6.90
N THR A 739 31.90 -27.54 -7.80
CA THR A 739 33.16 -27.78 -8.51
C THR A 739 34.37 -27.65 -7.57
N GLU A 740 35.55 -28.10 -7.99
CA GLU A 740 36.80 -27.92 -7.23
C GLU A 740 37.13 -26.42 -7.02
N GLU A 741 36.89 -25.57 -8.01
CA GLU A 741 37.07 -24.12 -7.90
C GLU A 741 36.10 -23.48 -6.89
N GLU A 742 34.82 -23.87 -6.93
CA GLU A 742 33.83 -23.38 -5.96
C GLU A 742 34.10 -23.90 -4.55
N THR A 743 34.65 -25.12 -4.44
CA THR A 743 35.10 -25.69 -3.16
C THR A 743 36.29 -24.92 -2.58
N LEU A 744 37.25 -24.54 -3.42
CA LEU A 744 38.38 -23.69 -3.02
C LEU A 744 37.89 -22.32 -2.53
N GLU A 745 37.02 -21.66 -3.31
CA GLU A 745 36.44 -20.37 -2.95
C GLU A 745 35.67 -20.44 -1.62
N ALA A 746 34.88 -21.50 -1.40
CA ALA A 746 34.14 -21.72 -0.15
C ALA A 746 35.07 -21.94 1.05
N LYS A 747 36.15 -22.73 0.90
CA LYS A 747 37.16 -22.95 1.94
C LYS A 747 37.90 -21.65 2.29
N ILE A 748 38.38 -20.90 1.30
CA ILE A 748 39.06 -19.61 1.51
C ILE A 748 38.12 -18.60 2.17
N LEU A 749 36.88 -18.44 1.69
CA LEU A 749 35.91 -17.51 2.29
C LEU A 749 35.61 -17.82 3.75
N LYS A 750 35.58 -19.11 4.12
CA LYS A 750 35.40 -19.55 5.51
C LYS A 750 36.58 -19.09 6.39
N GLU A 751 37.82 -19.40 6.01
CA GLU A 751 38.99 -19.02 6.80
C GLU A 751 39.14 -17.49 6.93
N LEU A 752 38.93 -16.75 5.83
CA LEU A 752 38.97 -15.29 5.84
C LEU A 752 37.86 -14.66 6.72
N SER A 753 36.72 -15.34 6.87
CA SER A 753 35.66 -14.93 7.82
C SER A 753 36.07 -15.19 9.28
N VAL A 754 36.69 -16.34 9.56
CA VAL A 754 37.21 -16.69 10.89
C VAL A 754 38.28 -15.70 11.35
N ILE A 755 39.18 -15.25 10.47
CA ILE A 755 40.18 -14.20 10.79
C ILE A 755 39.49 -12.93 11.31
N ARG A 756 38.47 -12.43 10.59
CA ARG A 756 37.73 -11.21 10.96
C ARG A 756 37.07 -11.37 12.32
N ASP A 757 36.42 -12.50 12.57
CA ASP A 757 35.62 -12.71 13.77
C ASP A 757 36.51 -12.90 15.01
N HIS A 758 37.65 -13.61 14.89
CA HIS A 758 38.65 -13.69 15.96
C HIS A 758 39.37 -12.35 16.22
N ALA A 759 39.71 -11.58 15.17
CA ALA A 759 40.30 -10.26 15.34
C ALA A 759 39.32 -9.27 16.01
N GLY A 760 38.02 -9.39 15.71
CA GLY A 760 36.95 -8.62 16.35
C GLY A 760 36.77 -8.98 17.83
N GLU A 761 36.83 -10.25 18.20
CA GLU A 761 36.74 -10.67 19.61
C GLU A 761 37.97 -10.24 20.41
N ALA A 762 39.19 -10.39 19.85
CA ALA A 762 40.41 -9.88 20.47
C ALA A 762 40.33 -8.37 20.72
N CYS A 763 39.83 -7.61 19.73
CA CYS A 763 39.57 -6.18 19.88
C CYS A 763 38.57 -5.90 21.01
N ARG A 764 37.45 -6.63 21.08
CA ARG A 764 36.42 -6.44 22.11
C ARG A 764 36.94 -6.61 23.54
N VAL A 765 37.87 -7.55 23.75
CA VAL A 765 38.46 -7.82 25.08
C VAL A 765 39.45 -6.72 25.50
N GLU A 766 40.15 -6.10 24.55
CA GLU A 766 41.17 -5.07 24.82
C GLU A 766 40.57 -3.67 25.05
N LEU A 767 39.38 -3.36 24.50
CA LEU A 767 38.77 -2.04 24.63
C LEU A 767 38.25 -1.76 26.05
N HIS A 768 38.58 -0.58 26.58
CA HIS A 768 38.10 -0.13 27.87
C HIS A 768 36.58 0.11 27.91
N LYS A 769 35.95 -0.13 29.07
CA LYS A 769 34.48 -0.05 29.25
C LYS A 769 33.89 1.34 29.01
N THR A 770 34.65 2.41 29.19
CA THR A 770 34.21 3.78 28.92
C THR A 770 34.22 4.13 27.43
N ASN A 771 34.80 3.28 26.57
CA ASN A 771 35.00 3.58 25.15
C ASN A 771 33.65 3.86 24.44
N SER A 772 33.55 4.98 23.74
CA SER A 772 32.28 5.51 23.22
C SER A 772 31.64 4.63 22.13
N PRO A 773 32.36 4.14 21.09
CA PRO A 773 31.81 3.18 20.14
C PRO A 773 31.35 1.88 20.80
N LEU A 774 32.10 1.38 21.79
CA LEU A 774 31.73 0.17 22.54
C LEU A 774 30.40 0.39 23.27
N ASN A 775 30.24 1.50 23.98
CA ASN A 775 28.99 1.83 24.66
C ASN A 775 27.80 1.96 23.69
N MET A 776 27.97 2.59 22.52
CA MET A 776 26.93 2.67 21.49
C MET A 776 26.55 1.29 20.92
N ALA A 777 27.52 0.41 20.69
CA ALA A 777 27.27 -0.96 20.22
C ALA A 777 26.60 -1.82 21.31
N VAL A 778 26.99 -1.66 22.58
CA VAL A 778 26.41 -2.36 23.74
C VAL A 778 24.96 -1.94 23.98
N CYS A 779 24.65 -0.64 24.06
CA CYS A 779 23.27 -0.19 24.24
C CYS A 779 22.43 -0.36 22.96
N GLY A 780 23.09 -0.42 21.80
CA GLY A 780 22.47 -0.60 20.49
C GLY A 780 21.90 0.69 19.89
N SER A 781 22.38 1.87 20.30
CA SER A 781 21.95 3.16 19.77
C SER A 781 22.36 3.35 18.31
N LYS A 782 23.64 3.15 17.99
CA LYS A 782 24.20 3.20 16.63
C LYS A 782 25.44 2.30 16.51
N GLY A 783 25.61 1.68 15.35
CA GLY A 783 26.73 0.78 15.08
C GLY A 783 26.56 -0.64 15.65
N SER A 784 27.56 -1.48 15.38
CA SER A 784 27.61 -2.88 15.79
C SER A 784 29.05 -3.25 16.17
N PHE A 785 29.25 -4.41 16.80
CA PHE A 785 30.61 -4.92 17.07
C PHE A 785 31.42 -5.15 15.78
N ILE A 786 30.76 -5.47 14.66
CA ILE A 786 31.42 -5.58 13.35
C ILE A 786 31.99 -4.22 12.93
N ASN A 787 31.23 -3.13 13.06
CA ASN A 787 31.70 -1.79 12.69
C ASN A 787 32.95 -1.40 13.50
N ILE A 788 32.97 -1.70 14.81
CA ILE A 788 34.13 -1.46 15.68
C ILE A 788 35.33 -2.30 15.21
N SER A 789 35.12 -3.60 14.93
CA SER A 789 36.15 -4.48 14.40
C SER A 789 36.74 -3.97 13.08
N GLN A 790 35.92 -3.43 12.18
CA GLN A 790 36.37 -2.89 10.89
C GLN A 790 37.16 -1.58 11.03
N MET A 791 36.79 -0.73 12.00
CA MET A 791 37.51 0.52 12.28
C MET A 791 38.87 0.26 12.93
N ILE A 792 38.96 -0.72 13.84
CA ILE A 792 40.14 -0.91 14.70
C ILE A 792 41.01 -2.09 14.22
N ALA A 793 40.41 -3.28 14.04
CA ALA A 793 41.13 -4.53 13.79
C ALA A 793 41.37 -4.80 12.30
N CYS A 794 40.35 -5.17 11.52
CA CYS A 794 40.45 -5.38 10.06
C CYS A 794 39.08 -5.26 9.37
N VAL A 795 39.06 -4.73 8.14
CA VAL A 795 37.81 -4.57 7.36
C VAL A 795 37.27 -5.93 6.87
N GLY A 796 38.17 -6.84 6.47
CA GLY A 796 37.86 -8.21 6.02
C GLY A 796 37.57 -8.34 4.52
N GLN A 797 37.05 -9.51 4.11
CA GLN A 797 36.77 -9.81 2.71
C GLN A 797 35.73 -8.86 2.11
N GLN A 798 36.05 -8.26 0.97
CA GLN A 798 35.09 -7.54 0.13
C GLN A 798 34.41 -8.55 -0.81
N ALA A 799 33.11 -8.75 -0.65
CA ALA A 799 32.32 -9.56 -1.55
C ALA A 799 31.68 -8.68 -2.63
N VAL A 800 31.62 -9.17 -3.86
CA VAL A 800 30.86 -8.58 -4.96
C VAL A 800 29.89 -9.63 -5.49
N SER A 801 28.59 -9.33 -5.47
CA SER A 801 27.49 -10.22 -5.86
C SER A 801 27.56 -11.62 -5.22
N GLY A 802 27.96 -11.65 -3.94
CA GLY A 802 28.06 -12.88 -3.14
C GLY A 802 29.32 -13.73 -3.35
N LYS A 803 30.27 -13.31 -4.21
CA LYS A 803 31.55 -13.99 -4.47
C LYS A 803 32.74 -13.09 -4.08
N ARG A 804 33.97 -13.62 -4.08
CA ARG A 804 35.19 -12.81 -4.02
C ARG A 804 35.32 -11.94 -5.27
N VAL A 805 36.22 -10.96 -5.28
CA VAL A 805 36.32 -10.01 -6.40
C VAL A 805 36.62 -10.76 -7.72
N PRO A 806 35.80 -10.58 -8.77
CA PRO A 806 35.99 -11.25 -10.05
C PRO A 806 37.21 -10.72 -10.81
N ASN A 807 37.66 -11.47 -11.81
CA ASN A 807 38.72 -11.03 -12.70
C ASN A 807 38.22 -9.88 -13.59
N GLY A 808 38.73 -8.66 -13.34
CA GLY A 808 38.47 -7.47 -14.18
C GLY A 808 39.42 -7.36 -15.38
N PHE A 809 40.50 -8.14 -15.39
CA PHE A 809 41.45 -8.29 -16.48
C PHE A 809 41.59 -9.77 -16.85
N GLU A 810 42.27 -10.07 -17.96
CA GLU A 810 42.65 -11.42 -18.35
C GLU A 810 43.33 -12.16 -17.17
N ASP A 811 42.64 -13.18 -16.65
CA ASP A 811 43.04 -14.08 -15.56
C ASP A 811 43.41 -13.44 -14.20
N ARG A 812 43.06 -12.17 -13.95
CA ARG A 812 43.32 -11.49 -12.67
C ARG A 812 42.39 -10.33 -12.35
N ALA A 813 42.28 -9.97 -11.07
CA ALA A 813 41.45 -8.85 -10.62
C ALA A 813 42.06 -7.47 -10.94
N LEU A 814 43.37 -7.28 -10.73
CA LEU A 814 44.09 -6.04 -11.02
C LEU A 814 45.48 -6.31 -11.66
N PRO A 815 46.06 -5.37 -12.43
CA PRO A 815 47.37 -5.54 -13.06
C PRO A 815 48.55 -5.67 -12.10
N HIS A 816 48.36 -5.29 -10.83
CA HIS A 816 49.34 -5.37 -9.75
C HIS A 816 49.57 -6.79 -9.22
N PHE A 817 48.67 -7.73 -9.52
CA PHE A 817 48.79 -9.13 -9.11
C PHE A 817 49.23 -10.02 -10.29
N PRO A 818 49.87 -11.18 -10.02
CA PRO A 818 50.13 -12.20 -11.04
C PRO A 818 48.86 -12.67 -11.75
N ARG A 819 49.02 -13.23 -12.95
CA ARG A 819 47.94 -13.98 -13.63
C ARG A 819 47.59 -15.23 -12.82
N PHE A 820 46.33 -15.66 -12.86
CA PHE A 820 45.79 -16.83 -12.16
C PHE A 820 45.84 -16.81 -10.62
N SER A 821 46.48 -15.83 -9.98
CA SER A 821 46.52 -15.69 -8.52
C SER A 821 45.11 -15.76 -7.89
N LYS A 822 44.98 -16.66 -6.91
CA LYS A 822 43.76 -16.88 -6.10
C LYS A 822 43.94 -16.39 -4.65
N ASP A 823 45.07 -15.77 -4.35
CA ASP A 823 45.51 -15.31 -3.03
C ASP A 823 44.46 -14.39 -2.37
N PRO A 824 44.34 -14.38 -1.02
CA PRO A 824 43.41 -13.51 -0.29
C PRO A 824 43.46 -12.04 -0.75
N ALA A 825 44.65 -11.44 -0.79
CA ALA A 825 44.84 -10.04 -1.16
C ALA A 825 44.50 -9.77 -2.64
N ALA A 826 44.80 -10.70 -3.55
CA ALA A 826 44.56 -10.55 -4.98
C ALA A 826 43.06 -10.54 -5.34
N ARG A 827 42.20 -11.11 -4.49
CA ARG A 827 40.74 -11.20 -4.68
C ARG A 827 39.93 -10.39 -3.64
N GLY A 828 40.51 -9.33 -3.10
CA GLY A 828 39.78 -8.34 -2.31
C GLY A 828 39.63 -8.62 -0.82
N PHE A 829 40.51 -9.42 -0.21
CA PHE A 829 40.64 -9.42 1.25
C PHE A 829 41.34 -8.14 1.73
N VAL A 830 40.68 -7.36 2.59
CA VAL A 830 41.24 -6.14 3.18
C VAL A 830 41.74 -6.44 4.59
N SER A 831 43.06 -6.47 4.71
CA SER A 831 43.80 -6.80 5.93
C SER A 831 43.90 -5.60 6.89
N ASN A 832 43.94 -4.40 6.32
CA ASN A 832 43.99 -3.15 7.07
C ASN A 832 42.63 -2.81 7.72
N SER A 833 42.67 -1.91 8.70
CA SER A 833 41.48 -1.29 9.30
C SER A 833 41.32 0.14 8.80
N PHE A 834 40.16 0.76 9.04
CA PHE A 834 39.99 2.17 8.67
C PHE A 834 40.95 3.11 9.45
N TYR A 835 41.38 2.71 10.65
CA TYR A 835 42.40 3.43 11.42
C TYR A 835 43.80 3.34 10.78
N SER A 836 44.23 2.16 10.35
CA SER A 836 45.57 1.99 9.76
C SER A 836 45.70 2.58 8.35
N GLY A 837 44.57 2.83 7.69
CA GLY A 837 44.52 3.25 6.29
C GLY A 837 44.58 2.07 5.33
N LEU A 838 43.90 2.19 4.19
CA LEU A 838 43.85 1.15 3.16
C LEU A 838 44.96 1.36 2.13
N THR A 839 45.57 0.26 1.66
CA THR A 839 46.47 0.31 0.50
C THR A 839 45.68 0.62 -0.79
N PRO A 840 46.34 1.08 -1.89
CA PRO A 840 45.63 1.44 -3.12
C PRO A 840 44.77 0.31 -3.73
N THR A 841 45.23 -0.94 -3.64
CA THR A 841 44.49 -2.13 -4.10
C THR A 841 43.31 -2.45 -3.18
N GLU A 842 43.51 -2.46 -1.86
CA GLU A 842 42.44 -2.63 -0.86
C GLU A 842 41.36 -1.54 -0.98
N PHE A 843 41.76 -0.28 -1.17
CA PHE A 843 40.84 0.85 -1.38
C PHE A 843 39.99 0.66 -2.64
N PHE A 844 40.59 0.21 -3.75
CA PHE A 844 39.86 -0.06 -4.98
C PHE A 844 38.83 -1.19 -4.78
N PHE A 845 39.23 -2.31 -4.18
CA PHE A 845 38.32 -3.43 -3.89
C PHE A 845 37.20 -3.05 -2.91
N HIS A 846 37.49 -2.26 -1.89
CA HIS A 846 36.47 -1.73 -0.98
C HIS A 846 35.49 -0.80 -1.72
N THR A 847 35.99 0.03 -2.63
CA THR A 847 35.15 0.92 -3.47
C THR A 847 34.23 0.12 -4.41
N MET A 848 34.68 -1.03 -4.93
CA MET A 848 33.83 -1.92 -5.74
C MET A 848 32.62 -2.44 -4.95
N ALA A 849 32.86 -3.02 -3.76
CA ALA A 849 31.79 -3.51 -2.89
C ALA A 849 30.87 -2.38 -2.39
N GLY A 850 31.44 -1.23 -2.03
CA GLY A 850 30.66 -0.04 -1.65
C GLY A 850 29.74 0.46 -2.76
N ARG A 851 30.20 0.43 -4.02
CA ARG A 851 29.36 0.81 -5.18
C ARG A 851 28.21 -0.18 -5.40
N GLU A 852 28.40 -1.48 -5.19
CA GLU A 852 27.31 -2.46 -5.28
C GLU A 852 26.18 -2.14 -4.30
N GLY A 853 26.49 -1.88 -3.02
CA GLY A 853 25.48 -1.52 -2.01
C GLY A 853 24.69 -0.25 -2.33
N LEU A 854 25.35 0.75 -2.93
CA LEU A 854 24.69 1.99 -3.40
C LEU A 854 23.75 1.72 -4.58
N VAL A 855 24.17 0.89 -5.55
CA VAL A 855 23.36 0.53 -6.73
C VAL A 855 22.19 -0.37 -6.33
N ASP A 856 22.41 -1.36 -5.47
CA ASP A 856 21.39 -2.25 -4.93
C ASP A 856 20.26 -1.46 -4.25
N THR A 857 20.61 -0.47 -3.43
CA THR A 857 19.65 0.46 -2.80
C THR A 857 18.82 1.19 -3.86
N ALA A 858 19.45 1.72 -4.92
CA ALA A 858 18.75 2.42 -5.98
C ALA A 858 17.80 1.50 -6.77
N VAL A 859 18.26 0.30 -7.16
CA VAL A 859 17.48 -0.66 -7.96
C VAL A 859 16.29 -1.22 -7.16
N LYS A 860 16.50 -1.63 -5.91
CA LYS A 860 15.44 -2.21 -5.05
C LYS A 860 14.25 -1.28 -4.88
N THR A 861 14.44 0.04 -4.83
CA THR A 861 13.31 0.99 -4.70
C THR A 861 12.31 0.91 -5.86
N ALA A 862 12.80 0.69 -7.09
CA ALA A 862 11.94 0.62 -8.28
C ALA A 862 11.12 -0.68 -8.31
N GLU A 863 11.76 -1.81 -8.00
CA GLU A 863 11.12 -3.12 -8.00
C GLU A 863 10.10 -3.27 -6.87
N THR A 864 10.50 -2.94 -5.62
CA THR A 864 9.63 -3.03 -4.44
C THR A 864 8.42 -2.11 -4.58
N GLY A 865 8.60 -0.86 -5.03
CA GLY A 865 7.52 0.08 -5.27
C GLY A 865 6.55 -0.37 -6.39
N TYR A 866 7.06 -1.03 -7.44
CA TYR A 866 6.21 -1.60 -8.48
C TYR A 866 5.44 -2.83 -8.00
N MET A 867 6.08 -3.73 -7.26
CA MET A 867 5.46 -4.90 -6.63
C MET A 867 4.34 -4.48 -5.66
N GLN A 868 4.64 -3.57 -4.74
CA GLN A 868 3.68 -3.04 -3.78
C GLN A 868 2.47 -2.42 -4.49
N ARG A 869 2.69 -1.61 -5.54
CA ARG A 869 1.59 -1.03 -6.33
C ARG A 869 0.69 -2.09 -6.97
N ARG A 870 1.23 -3.24 -7.40
CA ARG A 870 0.43 -4.35 -7.94
C ARG A 870 -0.39 -5.03 -6.84
N LEU A 871 0.21 -5.27 -5.67
CA LEU A 871 -0.47 -5.88 -4.53
C LEU A 871 -1.61 -4.99 -4.01
N VAL A 872 -1.37 -3.69 -3.81
CA VAL A 872 -2.42 -2.73 -3.40
C VAL A 872 -3.60 -2.78 -4.37
N LYS A 873 -3.36 -2.73 -5.69
CA LYS A 873 -4.43 -2.79 -6.70
C LYS A 873 -5.18 -4.13 -6.79
N SER A 874 -4.71 -5.17 -6.10
CA SER A 874 -5.40 -6.46 -5.99
C SER A 874 -6.10 -6.66 -4.64
N LEU A 875 -5.76 -5.86 -3.62
CA LEU A 875 -6.20 -6.06 -2.24
C LEU A 875 -6.97 -4.85 -1.66
N GLU A 876 -7.01 -3.71 -2.36
CA GLU A 876 -7.64 -2.47 -1.89
C GLU A 876 -9.15 -2.56 -1.66
N ASP A 877 -9.82 -3.49 -2.35
CA ASP A 877 -11.28 -3.74 -2.22
C ASP A 877 -11.62 -4.74 -1.10
N LEU A 878 -10.63 -5.35 -0.44
CA LEU A 878 -10.86 -6.33 0.61
C LEU A 878 -11.15 -5.64 1.94
N CYS A 879 -12.33 -5.92 2.50
CA CYS A 879 -12.76 -5.33 3.76
C CYS A 879 -13.35 -6.41 4.69
N LEU A 880 -13.02 -6.31 5.99
CA LEU A 880 -13.65 -7.07 7.06
C LEU A 880 -15.04 -6.50 7.31
N GLN A 881 -16.07 -7.31 7.10
CA GLN A 881 -17.47 -6.94 7.30
C GLN A 881 -17.90 -7.18 8.76
N TYR A 882 -19.03 -6.59 9.14
CA TYR A 882 -19.61 -6.72 10.49
C TYR A 882 -19.97 -8.15 10.91
N ASP A 883 -20.05 -9.08 9.97
CA ASP A 883 -20.25 -10.52 10.21
C ASP A 883 -18.93 -11.32 10.35
N CYS A 884 -17.80 -10.62 10.54
CA CYS A 884 -16.44 -11.14 10.62
C CYS A 884 -15.90 -11.81 9.34
N THR A 885 -16.62 -11.72 8.21
CA THR A 885 -16.14 -12.23 6.92
C THR A 885 -15.30 -11.19 6.17
N VAL A 886 -14.28 -11.65 5.45
CA VAL A 886 -13.50 -10.81 4.53
C VAL A 886 -14.12 -10.92 3.14
N ARG A 887 -14.60 -9.80 2.59
CA ARG A 887 -15.30 -9.78 1.30
C ARG A 887 -14.66 -8.82 0.31
N THR A 888 -14.83 -9.10 -0.98
CA THR A 888 -14.55 -8.17 -2.08
C THR A 888 -15.64 -7.11 -2.22
N SER A 889 -15.38 -6.07 -3.01
CA SER A 889 -16.36 -5.04 -3.41
C SER A 889 -17.60 -5.59 -4.13
N VAL A 890 -17.52 -6.80 -4.70
CA VAL A 890 -18.65 -7.52 -5.34
C VAL A 890 -19.50 -8.28 -4.32
N GLY A 891 -19.01 -8.45 -3.09
CA GLY A 891 -19.64 -9.24 -2.03
C GLY A 891 -19.24 -10.72 -2.01
N GLU A 892 -18.27 -11.13 -2.84
CA GLU A 892 -17.69 -12.47 -2.80
C GLU A 892 -16.86 -12.64 -1.52
N VAL A 893 -17.07 -13.74 -0.80
CA VAL A 893 -16.33 -14.06 0.43
C VAL A 893 -14.97 -14.67 0.07
N VAL A 894 -13.90 -14.06 0.57
CA VAL A 894 -12.51 -14.55 0.41
C VAL A 894 -12.09 -15.37 1.63
N GLN A 895 -12.47 -14.93 2.82
CA GLN A 895 -12.28 -15.67 4.08
C GLN A 895 -13.55 -15.56 4.91
N PHE A 896 -14.01 -16.68 5.49
CA PHE A 896 -15.14 -16.67 6.44
C PHE A 896 -14.78 -16.04 7.78
N VAL A 897 -13.52 -16.14 8.18
CA VAL A 897 -12.93 -15.57 9.39
C VAL A 897 -11.57 -15.01 8.99
N TYR A 898 -11.31 -13.73 9.31
CA TYR A 898 -10.01 -13.12 9.02
C TYR A 898 -8.89 -13.87 9.76
N GLY A 899 -7.86 -14.31 9.03
CA GLY A 899 -6.70 -15.01 9.64
C GLY A 899 -7.02 -16.34 10.33
N GLU A 900 -8.21 -16.92 10.12
CA GLU A 900 -8.77 -18.07 10.88
C GLU A 900 -9.06 -17.82 12.38
N ASP A 901 -8.55 -16.73 12.97
CA ASP A 901 -8.68 -16.39 14.40
C ASP A 901 -9.49 -15.12 14.70
N SER A 902 -9.82 -14.31 13.68
CA SER A 902 -10.47 -13.00 13.80
C SER A 902 -9.66 -11.94 14.58
N LEU A 903 -8.36 -12.14 14.79
CA LEU A 903 -7.51 -11.24 15.59
C LEU A 903 -6.72 -10.24 14.73
N ASP A 904 -6.46 -9.06 15.29
CA ASP A 904 -5.66 -8.01 14.64
C ASP A 904 -4.15 -8.22 14.94
N PRO A 905 -3.29 -8.41 13.91
CA PRO A 905 -1.84 -8.52 14.08
C PRO A 905 -1.20 -7.35 14.83
N ALA A 906 -1.79 -6.15 14.73
CA ALA A 906 -1.32 -4.98 15.46
C ALA A 906 -1.50 -5.14 16.99
N ASN A 907 -2.47 -5.94 17.44
CA ASN A 907 -2.88 -6.09 18.84
C ASN A 907 -2.31 -7.33 19.55
N MET A 908 -1.46 -8.12 18.89
CA MET A 908 -0.80 -9.28 19.48
C MET A 908 0.30 -8.87 20.46
N GLU A 909 0.18 -9.21 21.76
CA GLU A 909 1.23 -8.98 22.76
C GLU A 909 2.44 -9.92 22.60
N GLY A 910 2.20 -11.18 22.24
CA GLY A 910 3.24 -12.20 22.10
C GLY A 910 3.68 -12.42 20.65
N ASN A 911 4.50 -13.47 20.45
CA ASN A 911 4.70 -14.05 19.12
C ASN A 911 3.40 -14.79 18.74
N GLU A 912 2.64 -14.22 17.81
CA GLU A 912 1.38 -14.80 17.26
C GLU A 912 0.36 -15.17 18.35
N LYS A 913 0.38 -14.45 19.48
CA LYS A 913 -0.50 -14.67 20.63
C LYS A 913 -1.05 -13.34 21.13
N PRO A 914 -2.36 -13.23 21.43
CA PRO A 914 -2.96 -11.98 21.89
C PRO A 914 -2.46 -11.57 23.29
N VAL A 915 -2.06 -12.53 24.14
CA VAL A 915 -1.67 -12.28 25.55
C VAL A 915 -0.42 -13.07 25.92
N GLU A 916 0.55 -12.42 26.59
CA GLU A 916 1.69 -13.11 27.23
C GLU A 916 1.36 -13.47 28.69
N PHE A 917 0.76 -14.64 28.92
CA PHE A 917 0.23 -15.06 30.23
C PHE A 917 1.21 -14.96 31.40
N GLY A 918 2.49 -15.32 31.20
CA GLY A 918 3.52 -15.23 32.25
C GLY A 918 3.75 -13.79 32.71
N ARG A 919 3.80 -12.84 31.76
CA ARG A 919 3.92 -11.40 32.01
C ARG A 919 2.68 -10.84 32.68
N LEU A 920 1.49 -11.22 32.21
CA LEU A 920 0.21 -10.81 32.81
C LEU A 920 0.06 -11.30 34.26
N LEU A 921 0.41 -12.55 34.56
CA LEU A 921 0.35 -13.10 35.91
C LEU A 921 1.29 -12.35 36.87
N LEU A 922 2.53 -12.05 36.43
CA LEU A 922 3.48 -11.26 37.22
C LEU A 922 2.98 -9.84 37.48
N HIS A 923 2.39 -9.18 36.47
CA HIS A 923 1.78 -7.86 36.63
C HIS A 923 0.62 -7.89 37.63
N LEU A 924 -0.30 -8.85 37.50
CA LEU A 924 -1.44 -9.00 38.41
C LEU A 924 -0.98 -9.29 39.84
N ARG A 925 -0.01 -10.19 40.05
CA ARG A 925 0.60 -10.43 41.37
C ARG A 925 1.17 -9.12 41.94
N ALA A 926 2.01 -8.41 41.20
CA ALA A 926 2.64 -7.17 41.66
C ALA A 926 1.63 -6.05 42.04
N VAL A 927 0.52 -5.93 41.32
CA VAL A 927 -0.52 -4.92 41.58
C VAL A 927 -1.47 -5.33 42.72
N LEU A 928 -1.81 -6.63 42.83
CA LEU A 928 -2.82 -7.14 43.77
C LEU A 928 -2.26 -7.58 45.14
N THR A 929 -0.97 -7.93 45.26
CA THR A 929 -0.36 -8.40 46.52
C THR A 929 -0.59 -7.43 47.70
N ASN A 930 -0.65 -6.13 47.44
CA ASN A 930 -0.93 -5.12 48.49
C ASN A 930 -2.42 -5.01 48.88
N ARG A 931 -3.35 -5.58 48.11
CA ARG A 931 -4.80 -5.60 48.41
C ARG A 931 -5.24 -6.93 49.02
N CYS A 932 -4.73 -8.06 48.55
CA CYS A 932 -5.17 -9.40 48.98
C CYS A 932 -4.34 -10.00 50.15
N ARG A 933 -3.43 -9.21 50.75
CA ARG A 933 -2.50 -9.68 51.80
C ARG A 933 -3.18 -10.16 53.11
N SER A 934 -4.46 -9.80 53.30
CA SER A 934 -5.28 -10.15 54.46
C SER A 934 -6.26 -11.30 54.20
N GLU A 935 -6.30 -11.86 52.99
CA GLU A 935 -7.18 -12.98 52.63
C GLU A 935 -6.47 -14.32 52.87
N ALA A 936 -7.22 -15.31 53.37
CA ALA A 936 -6.69 -16.66 53.50
C ALA A 936 -6.38 -17.29 52.13
N SER A 937 -5.29 -18.06 52.07
CA SER A 937 -5.03 -18.95 50.94
C SER A 937 -6.14 -20.01 50.88
N LEU A 938 -6.72 -20.16 49.70
CA LEU A 938 -7.76 -21.15 49.44
C LEU A 938 -7.10 -22.46 49.02
N ASN A 939 -7.52 -23.56 49.61
CA ASN A 939 -7.07 -24.89 49.23
C ASN A 939 -7.59 -25.25 47.82
N GLY A 940 -6.91 -26.13 47.09
CA GLY A 940 -7.24 -26.41 45.68
C GLY A 940 -8.71 -26.78 45.41
N ALA A 941 -9.35 -27.50 46.35
CA ALA A 941 -10.78 -27.83 46.31
C ALA A 941 -11.69 -26.62 46.57
N GLN A 942 -11.30 -25.70 47.46
CA GLN A 942 -12.02 -24.46 47.72
C GLN A 942 -11.93 -23.50 46.53
N VAL A 943 -10.76 -23.42 45.88
CA VAL A 943 -10.63 -22.62 44.66
C VAL A 943 -11.51 -23.20 43.56
N THR A 944 -11.57 -24.53 43.38
CA THR A 944 -12.51 -25.12 42.40
C THR A 944 -13.97 -24.84 42.76
N ALA A 945 -14.34 -24.84 44.04
CA ALA A 945 -15.69 -24.46 44.46
C ALA A 945 -16.01 -22.98 44.16
N GLU A 946 -15.11 -22.04 44.43
CA GLU A 946 -15.23 -20.63 44.03
C GLU A 946 -15.25 -20.45 42.51
N LEU A 947 -14.47 -21.25 41.78
CA LEU A 947 -14.43 -21.32 40.31
C LEU A 947 -15.84 -21.56 39.75
N TRP A 948 -16.47 -22.65 40.22
CA TRP A 948 -17.79 -23.07 39.79
C TRP A 948 -18.89 -22.13 40.30
N SER A 949 -18.77 -21.60 41.52
CA SER A 949 -19.66 -20.57 42.07
C SER A 949 -19.66 -19.29 41.22
N SER A 950 -18.46 -18.79 40.86
CA SER A 950 -18.30 -17.58 40.05
C SER A 950 -18.80 -17.78 38.61
N LEU A 951 -18.52 -18.93 38.00
CA LEU A 951 -19.06 -19.32 36.69
C LEU A 951 -20.58 -19.50 36.69
N ALA A 952 -21.18 -19.90 37.82
CA ALA A 952 -22.63 -20.02 37.97
C ALA A 952 -23.35 -18.68 38.25
N GLY A 953 -22.60 -17.58 38.44
CA GLY A 953 -23.15 -16.24 38.65
C GLY A 953 -23.91 -15.71 37.43
N ARG A 954 -24.96 -14.90 37.67
CA ARG A 954 -25.89 -14.34 36.66
C ARG A 954 -25.26 -13.58 35.48
N MET A 955 -23.95 -13.29 35.50
CA MET A 955 -23.23 -12.70 34.37
C MET A 955 -22.95 -13.67 33.22
N PHE A 956 -22.98 -14.99 33.46
CA PHE A 956 -22.65 -15.99 32.43
C PHE A 956 -23.88 -16.54 31.69
N THR A 957 -25.10 -16.18 32.10
CA THR A 957 -26.34 -16.51 31.37
C THR A 957 -26.69 -15.41 30.37
N SER A 958 -26.43 -15.65 29.08
CA SER A 958 -26.65 -14.64 28.02
C SER A 958 -28.15 -14.45 27.65
N PRO A 959 -28.50 -13.38 26.90
CA PRO A 959 -29.88 -13.03 26.52
C PRO A 959 -30.63 -14.09 25.68
N VAL A 960 -29.93 -15.08 25.13
CA VAL A 960 -30.53 -16.15 24.30
C VAL A 960 -31.62 -16.90 25.06
N SER A 961 -31.49 -17.04 26.39
CA SER A 961 -32.53 -17.63 27.25
C SER A 961 -33.86 -16.84 27.25
N LYS A 962 -33.82 -15.50 27.13
CA LYS A 962 -35.03 -14.65 27.07
C LYS A 962 -35.72 -14.66 25.71
N MET A 963 -34.96 -14.74 24.61
CA MET A 963 -35.54 -14.92 23.28
C MET A 963 -36.25 -16.28 23.13
N ILE A 964 -35.75 -17.32 23.81
CA ILE A 964 -36.38 -18.66 23.80
C ILE A 964 -37.55 -18.74 24.81
N SER A 965 -37.55 -17.96 25.90
CA SER A 965 -38.66 -17.94 26.86
C SER A 965 -39.83 -17.01 26.48
N GLN A 966 -39.71 -16.20 25.42
CA GLN A 966 -40.79 -15.33 24.92
C GLN A 966 -41.57 -15.92 23.73
N SER A 967 -41.21 -17.13 23.27
CA SER A 967 -41.92 -17.84 22.18
C SER A 967 -42.75 -19.04 22.67
N SER A 968 -42.97 -19.17 23.99
CA SER A 968 -43.71 -20.29 24.59
C SER A 968 -44.86 -19.85 25.53
N SER A 969 -45.68 -18.89 25.10
CA SER A 969 -47.03 -18.69 25.63
C SER A 969 -48.06 -18.99 24.54
N ARG A 970 -48.61 -20.21 24.54
CA ARG A 970 -49.79 -20.56 23.76
C ARG A 970 -51.04 -20.09 24.50
N GLU A 971 -51.60 -18.95 24.10
CA GLU A 971 -53.02 -18.66 24.33
C GLU A 971 -53.52 -17.63 23.31
N GLU A 972 -53.55 -18.02 22.04
CA GLU A 972 -54.46 -17.47 21.02
C GLU A 972 -54.42 -18.36 19.77
N ALA A 973 -55.19 -19.44 19.81
CA ALA A 973 -55.59 -20.15 18.60
C ALA A 973 -56.88 -19.49 18.10
N HIS A 974 -56.84 -18.79 16.97
CA HIS A 974 -57.80 -18.94 15.86
C HIS A 974 -57.55 -17.94 14.71
N LYS A 975 -57.61 -18.49 13.49
CA LYS A 975 -57.74 -17.86 12.14
C LYS A 975 -56.46 -17.71 11.29
N ILE A 976 -56.74 -17.82 9.98
CA ILE A 976 -55.93 -17.55 8.78
C ILE A 976 -55.12 -18.74 8.25
N ASP A 977 -55.68 -19.28 7.18
CA ASP A 977 -55.34 -20.47 6.40
C ASP A 977 -54.05 -20.43 5.56
N ALA A 978 -53.59 -21.66 5.26
CA ALA A 978 -53.14 -22.19 3.96
C ALA A 978 -51.98 -21.58 3.14
N GLY A 979 -51.13 -22.50 2.66
CA GLY A 979 -49.96 -22.24 1.79
C GLY A 979 -48.71 -21.89 2.60
N TRP A 980 -47.54 -22.48 2.39
CA TRP A 980 -46.97 -23.06 1.18
C TRP A 980 -46.32 -24.43 1.44
N LEU A 981 -46.37 -25.33 0.46
CA LEU A 981 -45.74 -26.66 0.52
C LEU A 981 -44.78 -26.87 -0.66
N LYS A 982 -43.72 -27.66 -0.42
CA LYS A 982 -42.79 -28.31 -1.39
C LYS A 982 -41.62 -27.47 -1.94
N CYS A 983 -40.47 -27.61 -1.28
CA CYS A 983 -39.14 -27.99 -1.81
C CYS A 983 -38.15 -27.94 -0.62
N GLY A 984 -37.36 -28.94 -0.26
CA GLY A 984 -37.05 -30.20 -0.95
C GLY A 984 -35.55 -30.53 -0.82
N ALA A 985 -34.99 -30.57 0.40
CA ALA A 985 -33.57 -30.82 0.66
C ALA A 985 -33.37 -31.70 1.92
N PRO A 986 -32.39 -32.64 1.93
CA PRO A 986 -32.27 -33.63 3.01
C PRO A 986 -31.43 -33.18 4.21
N HIS A 987 -31.89 -33.57 5.40
CA HIS A 987 -31.15 -33.76 6.65
C HIS A 987 -29.98 -32.80 6.99
N ALA A 988 -30.32 -31.67 7.61
CA ALA A 988 -29.40 -30.97 8.50
C ALA A 988 -29.50 -31.56 9.92
N THR A 989 -28.48 -32.30 10.36
CA THR A 989 -28.34 -32.68 11.77
C THR A 989 -27.77 -31.51 12.57
N TYR A 990 -28.54 -31.01 13.53
CA TYR A 990 -28.09 -29.99 14.47
C TYR A 990 -26.91 -30.51 15.31
N GLY A 991 -25.70 -30.03 15.01
CA GLY A 991 -24.51 -30.21 15.85
C GLY A 991 -24.50 -29.17 16.97
N GLY A 992 -24.50 -29.62 18.22
CA GLY A 992 -24.71 -28.75 19.39
C GLY A 992 -23.57 -27.76 19.66
N VAL A 993 -23.95 -26.59 20.20
CA VAL A 993 -23.01 -25.60 20.75
C VAL A 993 -22.36 -26.17 22.01
N VAL A 994 -21.11 -26.63 21.89
CA VAL A 994 -20.27 -27.03 23.02
C VAL A 994 -19.46 -25.82 23.47
N ALA A 995 -19.98 -25.09 24.47
CA ALA A 995 -19.25 -24.00 25.12
C ALA A 995 -18.35 -24.57 26.24
N VAL A 996 -17.05 -24.30 26.16
CA VAL A 996 -16.02 -24.63 27.17
C VAL A 996 -15.04 -23.43 27.22
N PRO A 997 -14.38 -23.15 28.36
CA PRO A 997 -14.87 -22.08 29.22
C PRO A 997 -13.95 -20.85 29.23
N SER A 998 -14.51 -19.70 29.61
CA SER A 998 -13.75 -18.47 29.83
C SER A 998 -12.67 -18.63 30.92
N ILE A 999 -11.43 -18.25 30.60
CA ILE A 999 -10.21 -18.43 31.41
C ILE A 999 -10.20 -17.62 32.73
N ILE A 1000 -11.17 -16.72 32.93
CA ILE A 1000 -11.26 -15.77 34.05
C ILE A 1000 -11.07 -16.42 35.44
N PRO A 1001 -11.69 -17.58 35.77
CA PRO A 1001 -11.51 -18.19 37.09
C PRO A 1001 -10.15 -18.88 37.26
N LEU A 1002 -9.56 -19.35 36.16
CA LEU A 1002 -8.23 -19.98 36.15
C LEU A 1002 -7.15 -18.99 36.61
N ILE A 1003 -7.32 -17.70 36.29
CA ILE A 1003 -6.45 -16.62 36.75
C ILE A 1003 -6.51 -16.47 38.28
N HIS A 1004 -7.68 -16.69 38.91
CA HIS A 1004 -7.82 -16.68 40.37
C HIS A 1004 -7.10 -17.87 41.04
N LEU A 1005 -7.11 -19.04 40.39
CA LEU A 1005 -6.36 -20.23 40.80
C LEU A 1005 -4.84 -20.05 40.65
N LEU A 1006 -4.39 -19.48 39.54
CA LEU A 1006 -2.97 -19.21 39.25
C LEU A 1006 -2.35 -18.12 40.14
N LEU A 1007 -3.18 -17.28 40.78
CA LEU A 1007 -2.72 -16.31 41.78
C LEU A 1007 -2.44 -16.95 43.15
N LYS A 1008 -3.01 -18.11 43.48
CA LYS A 1008 -2.88 -18.75 44.82
C LYS A 1008 -1.96 -19.96 44.90
N LEU A 1009 -1.45 -20.50 43.77
CA LEU A 1009 -0.55 -21.65 43.74
C LEU A 1009 0.85 -21.30 43.22
N GLU A 1010 1.90 -21.67 43.97
CA GLU A 1010 3.32 -21.56 43.58
C GLU A 1010 3.74 -22.72 42.65
N VAL A 1011 3.00 -22.92 41.56
CA VAL A 1011 3.17 -24.05 40.64
C VAL A 1011 3.78 -23.58 39.31
N THR A 1012 4.66 -24.41 38.73
CA THR A 1012 5.44 -24.08 37.53
C THR A 1012 4.57 -23.99 36.26
N PRO A 1013 4.97 -23.21 35.23
CA PRO A 1013 4.13 -22.99 34.05
C PRO A 1013 3.78 -24.25 33.25
N GLU A 1014 4.66 -25.26 33.26
CA GLU A 1014 4.55 -26.47 32.44
C GLU A 1014 3.50 -27.44 32.98
N THR A 1015 3.41 -27.58 34.31
CA THR A 1015 2.41 -28.45 34.96
C THR A 1015 0.99 -27.88 34.85
N VAL A 1016 0.85 -26.56 34.72
CA VAL A 1016 -0.43 -25.89 34.43
C VAL A 1016 -0.95 -26.25 33.03
N ALA A 1017 -0.09 -26.22 32.00
CA ALA A 1017 -0.48 -26.55 30.64
C ALA A 1017 -0.98 -28.01 30.52
N ASP A 1018 -0.25 -28.94 31.14
CA ASP A 1018 -0.55 -30.37 31.10
C ASP A 1018 -1.83 -30.75 31.90
N ALA A 1019 -2.13 -30.02 32.99
CA ALA A 1019 -3.37 -30.17 33.74
C ALA A 1019 -4.62 -29.70 32.96
N ILE A 1020 -4.52 -28.61 32.20
CA ILE A 1020 -5.62 -28.07 31.39
C ILE A 1020 -6.05 -29.07 30.31
N VAL A 1021 -5.09 -29.71 29.64
CA VAL A 1021 -5.35 -30.74 28.61
C VAL A 1021 -6.05 -31.97 29.20
N LYS A 1022 -5.69 -32.38 30.42
CA LYS A 1022 -6.29 -33.54 31.11
C LYS A 1022 -7.71 -33.25 31.63
N LEU A 1023 -8.00 -32.01 32.05
CA LEU A 1023 -9.32 -31.60 32.56
C LEU A 1023 -10.43 -31.65 31.50
N HIS A 1024 -10.11 -31.38 30.24
CA HIS A 1024 -11.10 -31.32 29.14
C HIS A 1024 -11.73 -32.67 28.78
N ARG A 1025 -11.15 -33.80 29.23
CA ARG A 1025 -11.60 -35.17 28.86
C ARG A 1025 -12.67 -35.78 29.78
N ARG A 1026 -13.11 -35.11 30.86
CA ARG A 1026 -13.94 -35.74 31.92
C ARG A 1026 -15.32 -35.10 32.21
N SER A 1027 -15.68 -33.97 31.62
CA SER A 1027 -16.94 -33.28 31.92
C SER A 1027 -18.15 -33.83 31.13
N SER A 1028 -18.66 -35.00 31.52
CA SER A 1028 -19.90 -35.58 30.96
C SER A 1028 -20.69 -36.45 31.95
N ARG A 1029 -21.25 -35.82 33.02
CA ARG A 1029 -22.37 -36.32 33.86
C ARG A 1029 -22.90 -35.24 34.82
N VAL A 1030 -24.12 -35.41 35.32
CA VAL A 1030 -25.07 -34.36 35.77
C VAL A 1030 -25.75 -34.75 37.11
N PRO A 1031 -25.84 -33.86 38.12
CA PRO A 1031 -27.14 -33.24 38.48
C PRO A 1031 -27.05 -31.76 38.95
N ILE A 1032 -28.02 -31.29 39.75
CA ILE A 1032 -28.35 -29.91 40.16
C ILE A 1032 -28.54 -29.85 41.68
N LEU A 1033 -28.28 -28.71 42.36
CA LEU A 1033 -28.93 -28.32 43.64
C LEU A 1033 -28.90 -26.79 43.90
N ARG A 1034 -29.77 -26.27 44.79
CA ARG A 1034 -30.06 -24.84 45.04
C ARG A 1034 -29.46 -24.32 46.37
N HIS A 1035 -28.99 -23.06 46.46
CA HIS A 1035 -29.53 -22.00 47.36
C HIS A 1035 -28.75 -20.64 47.34
N GLN A 1036 -29.34 -19.65 48.02
CA GLN A 1036 -29.24 -18.17 47.97
C GLN A 1036 -27.95 -17.40 48.42
N LYS A 1037 -27.84 -16.17 47.88
CA LYS A 1037 -27.65 -14.81 48.52
C LYS A 1037 -26.27 -14.07 48.55
N SER A 1038 -26.38 -12.75 48.23
CA SER A 1038 -25.56 -11.58 48.65
C SER A 1038 -24.08 -11.45 48.23
N THR A 1039 -23.45 -10.26 48.03
CA THR A 1039 -23.83 -8.98 47.35
C THR A 1039 -22.56 -8.09 47.17
N VAL A 1040 -22.60 -7.10 46.25
CA VAL A 1040 -21.65 -5.96 46.07
C VAL A 1040 -20.25 -6.22 45.45
N ILE A 1041 -20.09 -5.97 44.13
CA ILE A 1041 -18.88 -5.34 43.53
C ILE A 1041 -19.28 -4.52 42.27
N PRO A 1042 -19.18 -3.18 42.28
CA PRO A 1042 -19.23 -2.37 41.06
C PRO A 1042 -17.99 -1.46 40.92
N CYS A 1043 -16.87 -2.02 40.47
CA CYS A 1043 -15.71 -1.26 39.97
C CYS A 1043 -14.75 -2.12 39.13
N PHE A 1044 -14.63 -3.40 39.49
CA PHE A 1044 -13.80 -4.41 38.79
C PHE A 1044 -14.26 -4.73 37.35
N LEU A 1045 -15.44 -4.24 36.99
CA LEU A 1045 -16.26 -4.81 35.92
C LEU A 1045 -16.08 -4.10 34.57
N SER A 1046 -15.89 -2.77 34.52
CA SER A 1046 -15.75 -2.05 33.24
C SER A 1046 -14.40 -2.33 32.56
N GLN A 1047 -13.29 -2.18 33.28
CA GLN A 1047 -11.93 -2.37 32.75
C GLN A 1047 -11.66 -3.81 32.25
N LEU A 1048 -12.34 -4.81 32.81
CA LEU A 1048 -12.23 -6.20 32.38
C LEU A 1048 -13.21 -6.53 31.24
N VAL A 1049 -14.45 -6.05 31.29
CA VAL A 1049 -15.47 -6.31 30.26
C VAL A 1049 -15.10 -5.67 28.93
N ASP A 1050 -14.53 -4.46 28.92
CA ASP A 1050 -14.17 -3.81 27.66
C ASP A 1050 -12.95 -4.47 26.98
N ARG A 1051 -12.07 -5.16 27.73
CA ARG A 1051 -11.02 -6.02 27.16
C ARG A 1051 -11.52 -7.40 26.70
N ILE A 1052 -12.57 -7.95 27.33
CA ILE A 1052 -13.07 -9.31 27.04
C ILE A 1052 -14.18 -9.31 25.97
N LYS A 1053 -14.92 -8.21 25.77
CA LYS A 1053 -15.91 -8.05 24.68
C LYS A 1053 -15.35 -8.31 23.28
N PHE A 1054 -14.05 -8.10 23.07
CA PHE A 1054 -13.39 -8.29 21.77
C PHE A 1054 -12.96 -9.74 21.46
N LEU A 1055 -13.08 -10.67 22.42
CA LEU A 1055 -12.32 -11.93 22.39
C LEU A 1055 -13.13 -13.19 21.98
N PHE A 1056 -14.41 -13.07 21.61
CA PHE A 1056 -15.26 -14.24 21.30
C PHE A 1056 -16.30 -14.02 20.18
N ILE A 1057 -15.83 -13.98 18.93
CA ILE A 1057 -16.63 -14.37 17.74
C ILE A 1057 -15.75 -15.18 16.76
N ALA A 1058 -15.35 -16.39 17.15
CA ALA A 1058 -14.95 -17.50 16.25
C ALA A 1058 -14.76 -18.78 17.08
N GLY A 1059 -15.18 -19.94 16.55
CA GLY A 1059 -14.97 -21.23 17.18
C GLY A 1059 -13.92 -22.04 16.41
N TYR A 1060 -12.92 -22.59 17.10
CA TYR A 1060 -11.89 -23.42 16.48
C TYR A 1060 -12.33 -24.88 16.36
N GLY A 1061 -12.28 -25.43 15.15
CA GLY A 1061 -12.37 -26.88 14.92
C GLY A 1061 -10.97 -27.50 14.93
N GLY A 1062 -10.68 -28.36 15.91
CA GLY A 1062 -9.39 -29.06 15.99
C GLY A 1062 -9.29 -30.26 15.03
N PRO A 1063 -8.11 -30.55 14.45
CA PRO A 1063 -7.89 -31.75 13.65
C PRO A 1063 -7.85 -33.00 14.53
N LYS A 1064 -8.27 -34.15 13.98
CA LYS A 1064 -8.10 -35.46 14.63
C LYS A 1064 -6.82 -36.13 14.14
N GLU A 1065 -5.81 -36.20 14.98
CA GLU A 1065 -4.77 -37.22 14.85
C GLU A 1065 -5.17 -38.48 15.60
N ALA A 1066 -5.02 -39.63 14.94
CA ALA A 1066 -5.04 -40.95 15.55
C ALA A 1066 -3.78 -41.68 15.09
N VAL A 1067 -2.74 -41.65 15.92
CA VAL A 1067 -1.52 -42.44 15.71
C VAL A 1067 -1.64 -43.72 16.52
N GLY A 1068 -1.83 -44.85 15.82
CA GLY A 1068 -1.55 -46.18 16.34
C GLY A 1068 -0.22 -46.65 15.76
N LEU A 1069 0.66 -47.20 16.61
CA LEU A 1069 1.92 -47.78 16.15
C LEU A 1069 1.68 -49.08 15.36
N CYS A 1070 2.47 -49.28 14.30
CA CYS A 1070 2.99 -50.58 13.90
C CYS A 1070 4.31 -50.38 13.14
N ASP A 1071 5.33 -51.16 13.50
CA ASP A 1071 6.57 -51.29 12.73
C ASP A 1071 6.32 -51.95 11.37
N CYS A 1072 7.13 -51.61 10.36
CA CYS A 1072 7.74 -52.60 9.45
C CYS A 1072 8.75 -51.94 8.49
N SER A 1073 9.87 -52.63 8.29
CA SER A 1073 10.95 -52.30 7.35
C SER A 1073 10.63 -52.72 5.90
N GLY A 1074 11.09 -51.95 4.89
CA GLY A 1074 11.00 -52.34 3.48
C GLY A 1074 11.52 -51.26 2.50
N PRO A 1075 12.19 -51.62 1.38
CA PRO A 1075 12.96 -50.69 0.54
C PRO A 1075 12.15 -50.01 -0.59
N PRO A 1076 12.69 -48.94 -1.21
CA PRO A 1076 12.02 -48.23 -2.31
C PRO A 1076 12.15 -48.97 -3.65
N PHE A 1077 11.09 -48.92 -4.48
CA PHE A 1077 11.14 -49.35 -5.88
C PHE A 1077 10.64 -48.27 -6.83
N SER A 1078 11.24 -48.26 -8.01
CA SER A 1078 11.11 -47.27 -9.07
C SER A 1078 9.77 -47.33 -9.82
N VAL A 1079 9.39 -46.19 -10.43
CA VAL A 1079 8.53 -46.16 -11.62
C VAL A 1079 9.24 -45.35 -12.70
N THR A 1080 9.26 -45.90 -13.90
CA THR A 1080 9.99 -45.43 -15.09
C THR A 1080 9.17 -44.46 -15.93
N SER A 1081 9.86 -43.63 -16.73
CA SER A 1081 9.29 -43.01 -17.93
C SER A 1081 10.39 -42.65 -18.93
N ASP A 1082 10.59 -43.50 -19.93
CA ASP A 1082 11.40 -43.17 -21.11
C ASP A 1082 10.59 -42.27 -22.05
N ASP A 1083 11.10 -41.07 -22.32
CA ASP A 1083 11.53 -40.52 -23.64
C ASP A 1083 10.79 -40.89 -24.96
N PRO A 1084 10.99 -40.16 -26.11
CA PRO A 1084 11.92 -39.04 -26.35
C PRO A 1084 11.42 -37.86 -27.24
N LEU A 1085 12.33 -36.88 -27.45
CA LEU A 1085 12.49 -35.99 -28.62
C LEU A 1085 11.49 -34.85 -28.92
N GLY A 1086 12.04 -33.63 -29.11
CA GLY A 1086 11.36 -32.54 -29.83
C GLY A 1086 11.65 -31.12 -29.33
N GLY A 1087 12.91 -30.67 -29.36
CA GLY A 1087 13.24 -29.31 -28.91
C GLY A 1087 12.92 -28.22 -29.95
N GLN A 1088 12.50 -27.03 -29.48
CA GLN A 1088 12.86 -25.74 -30.08
C GLN A 1088 12.49 -24.54 -29.18
N ASP A 1089 13.46 -23.65 -29.01
CA ASP A 1089 13.34 -22.20 -28.96
C ASP A 1089 12.27 -21.48 -28.08
N ARG A 1090 12.81 -20.74 -27.10
CA ARG A 1090 12.70 -19.27 -26.95
C ARG A 1090 11.55 -18.59 -26.14
N TRP A 1091 12.00 -18.00 -25.03
CA TRP A 1091 11.73 -16.64 -24.48
C TRP A 1091 10.40 -16.31 -23.75
N LEU A 1092 10.60 -15.57 -22.64
CA LEU A 1092 9.76 -14.58 -21.94
C LEU A 1092 8.64 -15.06 -20.99
#